data_AF-A0A833TZN3-F1
#
_entry.id   AF-A0A833TZN3-F1
#
_cell.length_a   1.000
_cell.length_b   1.000
_cell.length_c   1.000
_cell.angle_alpha   90.00
_cell.angle_beta   90.00
_cell.angle_gamma   90.00
#
_symmetry.space_group_name_H-M   'P 1'
#
loop_
_entity.id
_entity.type
_entity.pdbx_description
1 polymer ?
#
loop_
_entity_poly.entity_id
_entity_poly.type
_entity_poly.pdbx_seq_one_letter_code
_entity_poly.pdbx_strand_id
1 'polypeptide(L)'
;MFTVKPAGPPKSDISGGVLRTSPAFFGESSIAPIRRTQLPVFGSRVNRNGLIRAVISSGDKTLEAASTLEGKESNGSLLSSGGGIEVRAVVTVRKKMKETITEKVEDKWEFFVNGFGQGIVIQLISAEIDPVTNSGKSVQSSVRGWLTRPLNNSQIVEYAANFTVPNDFGCPGAILVTNLHGKEFYLLEIVIHGFDGGPIFFPANTWIHSRKDNSESRIIFKNQAYLPSQTPPGIKDLRNEDLLSIRGNGKGERKPHDRIYDYDLYNDLGNPDKDIDLARPVLGCEERPYPRRCRTGRPPTKSDPFSETRIEKPHPVYVPRDETFEEIKQDTFSTGRLKAVLHNLIPSIAATLSSSDISFKCFSDIDKLYNDGVILKDDENKNVVENLLLGRMVKQVMSVGQRLLKYETPAIIKRDRFAWLRDNEFSRQTLAGLNPVNIEILKEFPILSELDPAVYGPPESALTKELIEQELNGLSVEKAIEEKRLFILDYHDMLLPFIKKINSLPGRKSYASRTIFFYTKTGLLRPIAIELSLPPAPSSPQNKRVYTHGHDATMHWTWKLAKAHVCSNDAGVHQLVNHWLRTHACMEPYIIATHRQLSSMHPIYKLLHPHMRYTLEINALARQSLINGGGIIEACFSPGNYAMELSSAAYKSLWRFDMEALPADLLRRGMAVEDPSMPCGVRLVIEDYP
;
A
#
# COMPACT_ATOMS: atom_id res chain seq x y z
N MET A 1 -34.34 -48.34 61.50
CA MET A 1 -34.35 -46.90 61.83
C MET A 1 -33.99 -46.13 60.57
N PHE A 2 -34.79 -45.29 59.92
CA PHE A 2 -36.22 -44.93 59.83
C PHE A 2 -36.30 -44.26 58.41
N THR A 3 -37.03 -44.79 57.42
CA THR A 3 -38.38 -44.38 56.92
C THR A 3 -38.52 -42.89 56.56
N VAL A 4 -39.24 -42.39 55.53
CA VAL A 4 -40.26 -42.87 54.57
C VAL A 4 -40.47 -41.75 53.50
N LYS A 5 -41.03 -42.12 52.33
CA LYS A 5 -41.45 -41.29 51.15
C LYS A 5 -42.69 -40.35 51.43
N PRO A 6 -43.46 -39.86 50.41
CA PRO A 6 -43.30 -38.66 49.57
C PRO A 6 -44.56 -37.74 49.57
N ALA A 7 -44.60 -36.64 48.79
CA ALA A 7 -45.87 -35.95 48.45
C ALA A 7 -45.88 -35.43 47.00
N GLY A 8 -46.99 -35.66 46.29
CA GLY A 8 -47.27 -35.30 44.90
C GLY A 8 -48.00 -33.95 44.70
N PRO A 9 -48.61 -33.69 43.52
CA PRO A 9 -48.82 -32.35 42.95
C PRO A 9 -50.28 -31.84 42.99
N PRO A 10 -50.54 -30.62 42.46
CA PRO A 10 -51.78 -30.33 41.71
C PRO A 10 -51.46 -29.65 40.34
N LYS A 11 -51.89 -30.23 39.21
CA LYS A 11 -53.17 -30.10 38.47
C LYS A 11 -53.19 -28.97 37.42
N SER A 12 -53.62 -29.41 36.24
CA SER A 12 -53.84 -28.76 34.94
C SER A 12 -55.07 -27.86 34.89
N ASP A 13 -55.09 -26.91 33.93
CA ASP A 13 -56.31 -26.60 33.19
C ASP A 13 -56.07 -26.67 31.68
N ILE A 14 -57.05 -27.29 31.01
CA ILE A 14 -57.15 -27.59 29.59
C ILE A 14 -58.26 -26.71 29.00
N SER A 15 -58.00 -26.07 27.87
CA SER A 15 -58.95 -25.92 26.75
C SER A 15 -58.09 -25.56 25.52
N GLY A 16 -58.20 -26.15 24.33
CA GLY A 16 -59.27 -26.91 23.69
C GLY A 16 -59.43 -26.28 22.30
N GLY A 17 -59.02 -26.96 21.22
CA GLY A 17 -59.12 -26.39 19.87
C GLY A 17 -58.47 -27.22 18.77
N VAL A 18 -59.22 -28.19 18.26
CA VAL A 18 -58.89 -29.23 17.27
C VAL A 18 -58.97 -28.74 15.81
N LEU A 19 -57.99 -29.20 15.00
CA LEU A 19 -57.97 -29.58 13.56
C LEU A 19 -58.82 -28.87 12.48
N ARG A 20 -58.17 -28.59 11.34
CA ARG A 20 -58.54 -29.03 9.95
C ARG A 20 -57.44 -28.55 8.97
N THR A 21 -56.56 -29.43 8.48
CA THR A 21 -56.61 -30.15 7.17
C THR A 21 -56.97 -29.30 5.94
N SER A 22 -56.05 -29.32 4.97
CA SER A 22 -55.97 -28.75 3.61
C SER A 22 -57.21 -28.95 2.71
N PRO A 23 -57.30 -28.29 1.54
CA PRO A 23 -56.70 -28.89 0.33
C PRO A 23 -56.11 -27.89 -0.70
N ALA A 24 -55.31 -28.46 -1.61
CA ALA A 24 -54.85 -27.84 -2.85
C ALA A 24 -55.96 -27.77 -3.91
N PHE A 25 -55.89 -26.80 -4.82
CA PHE A 25 -56.51 -26.88 -6.16
C PHE A 25 -55.67 -26.12 -7.21
N PHE A 26 -55.61 -26.75 -8.39
CA PHE A 26 -55.02 -26.33 -9.67
C PHE A 26 -55.78 -25.16 -10.34
N GLY A 27 -55.12 -24.43 -11.26
CA GLY A 27 -55.81 -23.79 -12.40
C GLY A 27 -55.31 -22.42 -12.88
N GLU A 28 -54.45 -22.45 -13.91
CA GLU A 28 -54.39 -21.60 -15.12
C GLU A 28 -54.35 -20.04 -15.12
N SER A 29 -53.25 -19.57 -15.73
CA SER A 29 -53.09 -18.45 -16.69
C SER A 29 -53.95 -17.18 -16.61
N SER A 30 -53.27 -16.06 -16.36
CA SER A 30 -53.56 -14.79 -17.06
C SER A 30 -52.33 -13.88 -17.11
N ILE A 31 -52.09 -13.35 -18.31
CA ILE A 31 -50.94 -12.54 -18.73
C ILE A 31 -51.10 -11.05 -18.32
N ALA A 32 -49.96 -10.43 -18.01
CA ALA A 32 -49.60 -8.99 -17.99
C ALA A 32 -49.87 -8.14 -16.73
N PRO A 33 -49.11 -7.04 -16.48
CA PRO A 33 -47.86 -6.58 -17.11
C PRO A 33 -46.68 -6.45 -16.12
N ILE A 34 -45.47 -6.57 -16.68
CA ILE A 34 -44.18 -6.30 -16.05
C ILE A 34 -44.13 -4.83 -15.59
N ARG A 35 -44.25 -4.59 -14.29
CA ARG A 35 -43.74 -3.36 -13.67
C ARG A 35 -42.22 -3.48 -13.58
N ARG A 36 -41.52 -2.84 -14.54
CA ARG A 36 -40.12 -2.46 -14.38
C ARG A 36 -39.98 -1.60 -13.13
N THR A 37 -39.59 -2.20 -12.01
CA THR A 37 -38.98 -1.45 -10.92
C THR A 37 -37.62 -0.98 -11.42
N GLN A 38 -37.54 0.32 -11.70
CA GLN A 38 -36.30 1.02 -12.00
C GLN A 38 -35.29 0.73 -10.89
N LEU A 39 -34.22 0.05 -11.25
CA LEU A 39 -32.97 0.06 -10.50
C LEU A 39 -32.52 1.52 -10.37
N PRO A 40 -32.15 2.00 -9.17
CA PRO A 40 -31.50 3.29 -9.06
C PRO A 40 -30.13 3.19 -9.74
N VAL A 41 -30.04 3.77 -10.94
CA VAL A 41 -28.78 4.05 -11.62
C VAL A 41 -28.01 5.04 -10.74
N PHE A 42 -27.05 4.55 -9.96
CA PHE A 42 -26.02 5.40 -9.37
C PHE A 42 -25.13 5.90 -10.50
N GLY A 43 -25.51 7.04 -11.09
CA GLY A 43 -24.65 7.81 -11.96
C GLY A 43 -23.47 8.35 -11.15
N SER A 44 -22.33 7.68 -11.24
CA SER A 44 -21.07 8.28 -10.81
C SER A 44 -20.76 9.43 -11.77
N ARG A 45 -20.83 10.66 -11.27
CA ARG A 45 -20.20 11.81 -11.93
C ARG A 45 -18.69 11.61 -11.87
N VAL A 46 -18.17 10.88 -12.86
CA VAL A 46 -16.76 10.88 -13.21
C VAL A 46 -16.45 12.27 -13.75
N ASN A 47 -15.73 13.07 -12.96
CA ASN A 47 -15.22 14.35 -13.39
C ASN A 47 -14.07 14.08 -14.38
N ARG A 48 -14.40 13.87 -15.65
CA ARG A 48 -13.44 13.78 -16.76
C ARG A 48 -12.87 15.16 -17.04
N ASN A 49 -11.81 15.53 -16.33
CA ASN A 49 -10.87 16.55 -16.79
C ASN A 49 -9.47 15.93 -16.84
N GLY A 50 -9.29 15.08 -17.84
CA GLY A 50 -8.00 14.57 -18.30
C GLY A 50 -8.03 14.62 -19.82
N LEU A 51 -7.78 15.79 -20.39
CA LEU A 51 -7.76 15.99 -21.83
C LEU A 51 -6.41 15.49 -22.35
N ILE A 52 -6.33 14.20 -22.67
CA ILE A 52 -5.23 13.64 -23.45
C ILE A 52 -5.43 14.16 -24.88
N ARG A 53 -4.71 15.23 -25.25
CA ARG A 53 -4.60 15.68 -26.64
C ARG A 53 -3.63 14.75 -27.37
N ALA A 54 -4.15 13.72 -28.01
CA ALA A 54 -3.48 13.06 -29.12
C ALA A 54 -3.74 13.91 -30.38
N VAL A 55 -2.70 14.41 -31.04
CA VAL A 55 -2.82 15.05 -32.35
C VAL A 55 -2.30 14.07 -33.39
N ILE A 56 -3.24 13.50 -34.16
CA ILE A 56 -2.98 12.85 -35.43
C ILE A 56 -3.13 13.93 -36.51
N SER A 57 -2.09 14.13 -37.31
CA SER A 57 -2.11 15.05 -38.45
C SER A 57 -2.71 14.36 -39.68
N SER A 58 -3.74 14.97 -40.27
CA SER A 58 -4.16 14.74 -41.66
C SER A 58 -4.70 16.06 -42.21
N GLY A 59 -4.30 16.37 -43.45
CA GLY A 59 -4.27 17.72 -44.00
C GLY A 59 -5.50 18.22 -44.75
N ASP A 60 -5.21 19.32 -45.47
CA ASP A 60 -5.92 20.06 -46.51
C ASP A 60 -6.96 21.15 -46.15
N LYS A 61 -6.44 22.38 -46.23
CA LYS A 61 -6.79 23.49 -47.16
C LYS A 61 -8.14 24.24 -47.08
N THR A 62 -7.94 25.55 -47.30
CA THR A 62 -8.76 26.60 -47.95
C THR A 62 -9.69 27.51 -47.12
N LEU A 63 -9.28 28.80 -47.12
CA LEU A 63 -10.05 30.07 -47.28
C LEU A 63 -11.05 30.40 -46.15
N GLU A 64 -11.23 31.64 -45.67
CA GLU A 64 -11.31 32.92 -46.38
C GLU A 64 -11.18 34.10 -45.37
N ALA A 65 -10.85 35.28 -45.90
CA ALA A 65 -10.47 36.49 -45.17
C ALA A 65 -11.65 37.37 -44.71
N ALA A 66 -11.41 38.21 -43.68
CA ALA A 66 -12.20 39.42 -43.42
C ALA A 66 -11.34 40.53 -42.77
N SER A 67 -10.73 41.34 -43.65
CA SER A 67 -10.67 42.81 -43.66
C SER A 67 -10.59 43.65 -42.35
N THR A 68 -9.43 44.28 -42.19
CA THR A 68 -9.15 45.73 -41.98
C THR A 68 -9.82 46.52 -40.84
N LEU A 69 -8.96 47.12 -40.01
CA LEU A 69 -8.98 48.56 -39.72
C LEU A 69 -7.52 49.07 -39.66
N GLU A 70 -7.19 49.99 -40.57
CA GLU A 70 -5.92 50.71 -40.68
C GLU A 70 -5.77 51.80 -39.61
N GLY A 71 -4.53 52.11 -39.24
CA GLY A 71 -4.24 53.23 -38.36
C GLY A 71 -2.75 53.54 -38.16
N LYS A 72 -2.17 54.19 -39.18
CA LYS A 72 -0.97 55.07 -39.19
C LYS A 72 0.43 54.45 -39.11
N GLU A 73 1.09 54.51 -40.26
CA GLU A 73 2.55 54.49 -40.42
C GLU A 73 3.22 55.72 -39.79
N SER A 74 4.37 55.49 -39.16
CA SER A 74 5.43 56.48 -38.97
C SER A 74 6.76 55.84 -39.39
N ASN A 75 7.29 56.27 -40.53
CA ASN A 75 8.62 55.90 -41.03
C ASN A 75 9.71 56.48 -40.13
N GLY A 76 10.69 55.65 -39.76
CA GLY A 76 11.93 56.14 -39.16
C GLY A 76 12.89 55.07 -38.66
N SER A 77 13.91 54.81 -39.49
CA SER A 77 15.24 54.24 -39.16
C SER A 77 15.43 52.72 -39.29
N LEU A 78 16.13 52.36 -40.38
CA LEU A 78 16.95 51.16 -40.48
C LEU A 78 18.02 51.19 -39.37
N LEU A 79 17.74 50.48 -38.29
CA LEU A 79 18.75 49.94 -37.41
C LEU A 79 18.71 48.43 -37.61
N SER A 80 19.86 47.83 -37.91
CA SER A 80 20.02 46.38 -38.02
C SER A 80 19.62 45.73 -36.69
N SER A 81 18.35 45.34 -36.54
CA SER A 81 17.90 44.57 -35.40
C SER A 81 18.39 43.14 -35.58
N GLY A 82 19.32 42.71 -34.73
CA GLY A 82 19.53 41.28 -34.51
C GLY A 82 18.20 40.70 -34.02
N GLY A 83 17.46 40.07 -34.93
CA GLY A 83 16.11 39.56 -34.67
C GLY A 83 16.19 38.35 -33.73
N GLY A 84 15.46 38.43 -32.62
CA GLY A 84 15.19 37.31 -31.74
C GLY A 84 13.68 37.08 -31.62
N ILE A 85 13.30 35.86 -31.28
CA ILE A 85 11.93 35.44 -30.99
C ILE A 85 11.63 35.82 -29.54
N GLU A 86 10.58 36.61 -29.33
CA GLU A 86 10.07 36.91 -27.99
C GLU A 86 9.27 35.71 -27.46
N VAL A 87 9.79 35.08 -26.42
CA VAL A 87 9.28 33.85 -25.84
C VAL A 87 8.84 34.12 -24.40
N ARG A 88 7.72 33.53 -23.99
CA ARG A 88 7.19 33.65 -22.62
C ARG A 88 7.04 32.29 -21.96
N ALA A 89 7.69 32.07 -20.83
CA ALA A 89 7.42 30.94 -19.94
C ALA A 89 6.35 31.31 -18.91
N VAL A 90 5.39 30.41 -18.70
CA VAL A 90 4.46 30.41 -17.57
C VAL A 90 4.89 29.31 -16.61
N VAL A 91 5.14 29.66 -15.36
CA VAL A 91 5.68 28.78 -14.31
C VAL A 91 4.61 28.57 -13.27
N THR A 92 4.12 27.34 -13.15
CA THR A 92 3.01 27.00 -12.28
C THR A 92 3.51 26.32 -11.01
N VAL A 93 3.31 26.95 -9.86
CA VAL A 93 3.79 26.50 -8.54
C VAL A 93 2.59 26.20 -7.64
N ARG A 94 2.69 25.13 -6.84
CA ARG A 94 1.72 24.83 -5.77
C ARG A 94 2.24 25.37 -4.44
N LYS A 95 1.40 26.17 -3.76
CA LYS A 95 1.64 26.61 -2.38
C LYS A 95 1.34 25.49 -1.39
N LYS A 96 2.01 25.52 -0.24
CA LYS A 96 1.65 24.67 0.90
C LYS A 96 0.19 24.93 1.29
N MET A 97 -0.53 23.89 1.68
CA MET A 97 -1.94 24.02 2.10
C MET A 97 -2.05 24.53 3.54
N LYS A 98 -1.08 24.21 4.40
CA LYS A 98 -0.98 24.71 5.77
C LYS A 98 0.25 25.58 5.94
N GLU A 99 0.07 26.90 5.88
CA GLU A 99 1.10 27.88 6.22
C GLU A 99 0.95 28.32 7.69
N THR A 100 2.02 28.19 8.47
CA THR A 100 2.16 28.81 9.79
C THR A 100 2.13 30.35 9.68
N ILE A 101 1.86 31.07 10.77
CA ILE A 101 1.80 32.56 10.75
C ILE A 101 3.14 33.16 10.29
N THR A 102 4.25 32.53 10.67
CA THR A 102 5.61 32.85 10.20
C THR A 102 5.78 32.58 8.71
N GLU A 103 5.32 31.44 8.20
CA GLU A 103 5.34 31.14 6.77
C GLU A 103 4.50 32.14 5.97
N LYS A 104 3.33 32.57 6.46
CA LYS A 104 2.52 33.62 5.80
C LYS A 104 3.20 34.99 5.69
N VAL A 105 4.10 35.32 6.61
CA VAL A 105 4.86 36.57 6.60
C VAL A 105 6.06 36.44 5.67
N GLU A 106 6.73 35.28 5.65
CA GLU A 106 7.82 34.98 4.72
C GLU A 106 7.32 34.81 3.28
N ASP A 107 6.15 34.20 3.07
CA ASP A 107 5.51 34.10 1.75
C ASP A 107 5.16 35.48 1.21
N LYS A 108 4.81 36.44 2.08
CA LYS A 108 4.66 37.85 1.69
C LYS A 108 6.00 38.50 1.33
N TRP A 109 7.09 38.10 1.96
CA TRP A 109 8.44 38.58 1.63
C TRP A 109 8.96 37.98 0.32
N GLU A 110 8.82 36.66 0.12
CA GLU A 110 9.13 35.98 -1.14
C GLU A 110 8.24 36.46 -2.29
N PHE A 111 6.98 36.80 -2.00
CA PHE A 111 6.07 37.50 -2.92
C PHE A 111 6.62 38.88 -3.35
N PHE A 112 7.25 39.62 -2.44
CA PHE A 112 7.95 40.87 -2.76
C PHE A 112 9.22 40.62 -3.60
N VAL A 113 10.07 39.64 -3.22
CA VAL A 113 11.33 39.31 -3.93
C VAL A 113 11.09 38.79 -5.35
N ASN A 114 10.02 38.01 -5.57
CA ASN A 114 9.60 37.56 -6.90
C ASN A 114 9.06 38.70 -7.78
N GLY A 115 8.47 39.74 -7.17
CA GLY A 115 8.09 40.97 -7.88
C GLY A 115 9.27 41.72 -8.50
N PHE A 116 10.48 41.55 -7.95
CA PHE A 116 11.73 42.18 -8.43
C PHE A 116 12.60 41.24 -9.29
N GLY A 117 12.17 40.02 -9.58
CA GLY A 117 12.88 39.11 -10.48
C GLY A 117 14.12 38.43 -9.90
N GLN A 118 14.18 38.21 -8.58
CA GLN A 118 15.36 37.65 -7.89
C GLN A 118 15.16 36.25 -7.28
N GLY A 119 14.01 35.60 -7.48
CA GLY A 119 13.69 34.35 -6.76
C GLY A 119 13.91 33.05 -7.54
N ILE A 120 13.49 32.99 -8.80
CA ILE A 120 13.59 31.80 -9.65
C ILE A 120 14.26 32.17 -10.96
N VAL A 121 15.26 31.39 -11.36
CA VAL A 121 15.95 31.54 -12.63
C VAL A 121 15.68 30.32 -13.50
N ILE A 122 15.36 30.58 -14.77
CA ILE A 122 15.01 29.56 -15.75
C ILE A 122 15.97 29.68 -16.94
N GLN A 123 16.57 28.56 -17.32
CA GLN A 123 17.40 28.45 -18.51
C GLN A 123 16.77 27.46 -19.49
N LEU A 124 16.38 27.95 -20.66
CA LEU A 124 15.90 27.13 -21.77
C LEU A 124 17.10 26.47 -22.45
N ILE A 125 16.98 25.18 -22.74
CA ILE A 125 17.99 24.41 -23.46
C ILE A 125 17.37 23.85 -24.74
N SER A 126 18.01 24.09 -25.88
CA SER A 126 17.57 23.58 -27.17
C SER A 126 17.78 22.06 -27.31
N ALA A 127 16.87 21.42 -28.05
CA ALA A 127 17.01 20.03 -28.49
C ALA A 127 18.11 19.87 -29.56
N GLU A 128 18.51 20.96 -30.21
CA GLU A 128 19.54 21.03 -31.24
C GLU A 128 20.90 21.41 -30.64
N ILE A 129 21.98 20.94 -31.27
CA ILE A 129 23.34 21.24 -30.84
C ILE A 129 23.76 22.61 -31.37
N ASP A 130 24.41 23.38 -30.50
CA ASP A 130 25.25 24.50 -30.89
C ASP A 130 26.57 23.96 -31.48
N PRO A 131 26.88 24.25 -32.76
CA PRO A 131 28.12 23.78 -33.38
C PRO A 131 29.40 24.31 -32.70
N VAL A 132 29.30 25.37 -31.89
CA VAL A 132 30.45 25.96 -31.19
C VAL A 132 30.73 25.24 -29.86
N THR A 133 29.70 25.04 -29.03
CA THR A 133 29.85 24.44 -27.69
C THR A 133 29.68 22.92 -27.69
N ASN A 134 29.18 22.36 -28.79
CA ASN A 134 28.79 20.95 -28.91
C ASN A 134 27.76 20.52 -27.85
N SER A 135 26.93 21.46 -27.37
CA SER A 135 25.87 21.26 -26.38
C SER A 135 24.58 21.98 -26.82
N GLY A 136 23.47 21.77 -26.13
CA GLY A 136 22.24 22.49 -26.45
C GLY A 136 22.39 24.01 -26.29
N LYS A 137 21.97 24.78 -27.31
CA LYS A 137 21.90 26.25 -27.21
C LYS A 137 21.11 26.65 -25.96
N SER A 138 21.56 27.66 -25.23
CA SER A 138 20.92 28.05 -23.97
C SER A 138 20.62 29.55 -23.87
N VAL A 139 19.46 29.87 -23.30
CA VAL A 139 19.05 31.25 -23.00
C VAL A 139 18.45 31.27 -21.59
N GLN A 140 18.87 32.22 -20.76
CA GLN A 140 18.46 32.33 -19.37
C GLN A 140 17.62 33.59 -19.14
N SER A 141 16.62 33.49 -18.28
CA SER A 141 15.86 34.63 -17.80
C SER A 141 15.42 34.41 -16.35
N SER A 142 15.33 35.50 -15.59
CA SER A 142 14.71 35.47 -14.28
C SER A 142 13.20 35.54 -14.40
N VAL A 143 12.50 34.79 -13.57
CA VAL A 143 11.04 34.87 -13.46
C VAL A 143 10.65 36.24 -12.90
N ARG A 144 9.80 36.99 -13.62
CA ARG A 144 9.34 38.34 -13.27
C ARG A 144 7.81 38.40 -13.25
N GLY A 145 7.26 38.97 -12.17
CA GLY A 145 5.87 39.42 -12.15
C GLY A 145 4.81 38.32 -12.15
N TRP A 146 3.57 38.76 -11.90
CA TRP A 146 2.40 37.92 -11.63
C TRP A 146 1.49 37.81 -12.85
N LEU A 147 1.02 36.60 -13.16
CA LEU A 147 -0.11 36.36 -14.06
C LEU A 147 -1.39 36.22 -13.23
N THR A 148 -2.43 36.99 -13.59
CA THR A 148 -3.72 37.02 -12.87
C THR A 148 -4.33 35.63 -12.72
N ARG A 149 -4.85 35.35 -11.52
CA ARG A 149 -5.41 34.07 -11.03
C ARG A 149 -6.23 33.29 -12.09
N PRO A 150 -6.03 31.97 -12.23
CA PRO A 150 -7.10 31.09 -12.65
C PRO A 150 -8.20 31.11 -11.56
N LEU A 151 -9.46 31.40 -11.92
CA LEU A 151 -10.57 31.62 -10.98
C LEU A 151 -10.91 30.44 -10.03
N ASN A 152 -10.26 29.28 -10.14
CA ASN A 152 -10.75 28.03 -9.55
C ASN A 152 -9.86 27.33 -8.49
N ASN A 153 -8.65 27.81 -8.16
CA ASN A 153 -7.85 27.22 -7.07
C ASN A 153 -6.88 28.21 -6.39
N SER A 154 -7.11 28.54 -5.11
CA SER A 154 -6.29 29.50 -4.35
C SER A 154 -4.89 29.00 -4.00
N GLN A 155 -4.58 27.73 -4.24
CA GLN A 155 -3.30 27.08 -3.89
C GLN A 155 -2.30 27.03 -5.04
N ILE A 156 -2.70 27.46 -6.24
CA ILE A 156 -1.84 27.47 -7.43
C ILE A 156 -1.48 28.92 -7.75
N VAL A 157 -0.21 29.17 -8.02
CA VAL A 157 0.30 30.47 -8.45
C VAL A 157 1.06 30.33 -9.74
N GLU A 158 0.81 31.24 -10.67
CA GLU A 158 1.48 31.33 -11.95
C GLU A 158 2.39 32.56 -11.99
N TYR A 159 3.61 32.34 -12.44
CA TYR A 159 4.61 33.37 -12.69
C TYR A 159 4.98 33.40 -14.16
N ALA A 160 5.54 34.52 -14.64
CA ALA A 160 6.01 34.64 -16.01
C ALA A 160 7.53 34.86 -16.09
N ALA A 161 8.17 34.36 -17.13
CA ALA A 161 9.52 34.78 -17.52
C ALA A 161 9.51 35.09 -19.02
N ASN A 162 10.08 36.22 -19.43
CA ASN A 162 10.19 36.59 -20.83
C ASN A 162 11.64 36.40 -21.28
N PHE A 163 11.83 35.89 -22.49
CA PHE A 163 13.12 35.60 -23.11
C PHE A 163 13.14 36.21 -24.50
N THR A 164 14.28 36.77 -24.90
CA THR A 164 14.59 37.01 -26.30
C THR A 164 15.49 35.87 -26.77
N VAL A 165 14.94 34.99 -27.59
CA VAL A 165 15.58 33.74 -28.03
C VAL A 165 16.12 33.92 -29.46
N PRO A 166 17.35 33.49 -29.80
CA PRO A 166 17.85 33.58 -31.17
C PRO A 166 16.93 32.89 -32.19
N ASN A 167 16.80 33.44 -33.40
CA ASN A 167 15.96 32.86 -34.45
C ASN A 167 16.38 31.42 -34.85
N ASP A 168 17.65 31.09 -34.67
CA ASP A 168 18.24 29.79 -34.94
C ASP A 168 18.31 28.87 -33.69
N PHE A 169 17.60 29.22 -32.61
CA PHE A 169 17.62 28.45 -31.37
C PHE A 169 17.05 27.03 -31.53
N GLY A 170 16.16 26.82 -32.49
CA GLY A 170 15.46 25.55 -32.68
C GLY A 170 14.37 25.33 -31.62
N CYS A 171 14.04 24.06 -31.35
CA CYS A 171 13.00 23.72 -30.37
C CYS A 171 13.58 23.52 -28.95
N PRO A 172 13.01 24.14 -27.91
CA PRO A 172 13.32 23.81 -26.51
C PRO A 172 13.11 22.31 -26.21
N GLY A 173 14.12 21.67 -25.63
CA GLY A 173 14.12 20.25 -25.24
C GLY A 173 14.15 20.04 -23.72
N ALA A 174 14.77 20.95 -22.97
CA ALA A 174 14.85 20.90 -21.51
C ALA A 174 14.87 22.32 -20.91
N ILE A 175 14.63 22.38 -19.61
CA ILE A 175 14.67 23.60 -18.81
C ILE A 175 15.48 23.33 -17.55
N LEU A 176 16.45 24.19 -17.23
CA LEU A 176 17.10 24.22 -15.93
C LEU A 176 16.41 25.25 -15.03
N VAL A 177 16.04 24.85 -13.83
CA VAL A 177 15.38 25.71 -12.84
C VAL A 177 16.27 25.85 -11.62
N THR A 178 16.64 27.08 -11.30
CA THR A 178 17.41 27.43 -10.09
C THR A 178 16.52 28.21 -9.13
N ASN A 179 16.41 27.73 -7.89
CA ASN A 179 15.67 28.40 -6.84
C ASN A 179 16.63 29.19 -5.93
N LEU A 180 16.56 30.51 -6.00
CA LEU A 180 17.37 31.42 -5.18
C LEU A 180 16.69 31.78 -3.85
N HIS A 181 15.46 31.30 -3.59
CA HIS A 181 14.78 31.47 -2.31
C HIS A 181 15.45 30.67 -1.20
N GLY A 182 15.13 31.03 0.04
CA GLY A 182 15.59 30.29 1.22
C GLY A 182 14.85 28.97 1.45
N LYS A 183 13.72 28.75 0.77
CA LYS A 183 12.86 27.58 0.94
C LYS A 183 12.61 26.88 -0.38
N GLU A 184 12.30 25.59 -0.29
CA GLU A 184 11.83 24.81 -1.44
C GLU A 184 10.40 25.19 -1.84
N PHE A 185 10.06 24.98 -3.12
CA PHE A 185 8.70 25.10 -3.62
C PHE A 185 8.35 23.92 -4.52
N TYR A 186 7.05 23.66 -4.70
CA TYR A 186 6.58 22.57 -5.54
C TYR A 186 6.22 23.06 -6.94
N LEU A 187 7.02 22.69 -7.94
CA LEU A 187 6.81 23.03 -9.35
C LEU A 187 5.87 22.02 -10.00
N LEU A 188 4.73 22.49 -10.52
CA LEU A 188 3.78 21.65 -11.25
C LEU A 188 4.21 21.48 -12.70
N GLU A 189 4.40 22.60 -13.40
CA GLU A 189 4.76 22.62 -14.81
C GLU A 189 5.35 23.97 -15.23
N ILE A 190 6.00 23.97 -16.39
CA ILE A 190 6.38 25.17 -17.12
C ILE A 190 5.82 25.07 -18.54
N VAL A 191 5.18 26.12 -19.03
CA VAL A 191 4.63 26.20 -20.38
C VAL A 191 5.31 27.32 -21.14
N ILE A 192 5.89 27.03 -22.31
CA ILE A 192 6.60 28.01 -23.14
C ILE A 192 5.72 28.42 -24.32
N HIS A 193 5.50 29.72 -24.49
CA HIS A 193 4.75 30.35 -25.57
C HIS A 193 5.67 31.19 -26.46
N GLY A 194 5.31 31.38 -27.73
CA GLY A 194 6.03 32.25 -28.68
C GLY A 194 6.73 31.53 -29.83
N PHE A 195 6.73 30.19 -29.84
CA PHE A 195 7.21 29.40 -30.98
C PHE A 195 6.08 29.11 -31.98
N ASP A 196 6.41 29.02 -33.27
CA ASP A 196 5.45 28.81 -34.37
C ASP A 196 4.62 27.52 -34.25
N GLY A 197 5.14 26.51 -33.54
CA GLY A 197 4.46 25.22 -33.30
C GLY A 197 3.43 25.22 -32.15
N GLY A 198 3.16 26.37 -31.53
CA GLY A 198 2.28 26.49 -30.36
C GLY A 198 2.99 26.25 -29.02
N PRO A 199 2.22 26.15 -27.91
CA PRO A 199 2.79 26.05 -26.57
C PRO A 199 3.53 24.72 -26.34
N ILE A 200 4.70 24.79 -25.69
CA ILE A 200 5.53 23.64 -25.35
C ILE A 200 5.44 23.36 -23.85
N PHE A 201 5.13 22.12 -23.48
CA PHE A 201 4.83 21.72 -22.11
C PHE A 201 6.00 20.98 -21.45
N PHE A 202 6.33 21.39 -20.22
CA PHE A 202 7.36 20.81 -19.37
C PHE A 202 6.74 20.41 -18.02
N PRO A 203 6.16 19.21 -17.93
CA PRO A 203 5.60 18.71 -16.67
C PRO A 203 6.72 18.43 -15.69
N ALA A 204 6.59 18.92 -14.47
CA ALA A 204 7.61 18.84 -13.44
C ALA A 204 7.16 17.95 -12.27
N ASN A 205 6.06 18.31 -11.60
CA ASN A 205 5.52 17.64 -10.41
C ASN A 205 6.61 17.28 -9.38
N THR A 206 7.46 18.24 -9.04
CA THR A 206 8.63 18.01 -8.19
C THR A 206 8.93 19.19 -7.28
N TRP A 207 9.56 18.91 -6.14
CA TRP A 207 10.13 19.91 -5.26
C TRP A 207 11.45 20.47 -5.80
N ILE A 208 11.54 21.80 -5.84
CA ILE A 208 12.75 22.53 -6.19
C ILE A 208 13.40 23.03 -4.90
N HIS A 209 14.49 22.38 -4.49
CA HIS A 209 15.27 22.73 -3.30
C HIS A 209 15.83 24.16 -3.38
N SER A 210 16.17 24.76 -2.24
CA SER A 210 16.91 26.03 -2.23
C SER A 210 18.33 25.83 -2.76
N ARG A 211 18.87 26.82 -3.48
CA ARG A 211 20.29 26.84 -3.87
C ARG A 211 21.25 26.71 -2.67
N LYS A 212 20.80 27.07 -1.46
CA LYS A 212 21.55 26.91 -0.21
C LYS A 212 21.67 25.45 0.21
N ASP A 213 20.66 24.64 -0.10
CA ASP A 213 20.62 23.22 0.20
C ASP A 213 21.41 22.41 -0.83
N ASN A 214 21.23 22.74 -2.12
CA ASN A 214 21.97 22.14 -3.22
C ASN A 214 22.15 23.19 -4.34
N SER A 215 23.40 23.37 -4.79
CA SER A 215 23.75 24.39 -5.77
C SER A 215 23.34 24.06 -7.21
N GLU A 216 23.06 22.79 -7.50
CA GLU A 216 22.73 22.30 -8.83
C GLU A 216 21.33 22.73 -9.27
N SER A 217 21.17 23.04 -10.56
CA SER A 217 19.86 23.38 -11.10
C SER A 217 19.03 22.13 -11.35
N ARG A 218 17.71 22.24 -11.21
CA ARG A 218 16.80 21.14 -11.53
C ARG A 218 16.58 21.05 -13.03
N ILE A 219 16.84 19.89 -13.61
CA ILE A 219 16.56 19.59 -15.02
C ILE A 219 15.10 19.14 -15.16
N ILE A 220 14.35 19.80 -16.05
CA ILE A 220 12.97 19.45 -16.43
C ILE A 220 12.92 19.24 -17.95
N PHE A 221 12.49 18.06 -18.39
CA PHE A 221 12.41 17.73 -19.81
C PHE A 221 11.03 18.05 -20.41
N LYS A 222 11.01 18.30 -21.72
CA LYS A 222 9.77 18.44 -22.50
C LYS A 222 8.89 17.20 -22.35
N ASN A 223 7.57 17.35 -22.45
CA ASN A 223 6.61 16.24 -22.40
C ASN A 223 6.61 15.34 -23.65
N GLN A 224 7.77 14.81 -24.01
CA GLN A 224 7.94 13.87 -25.11
C GLN A 224 8.65 12.63 -24.58
N ALA A 225 8.21 11.45 -25.05
CA ALA A 225 8.86 10.20 -24.70
C ALA A 225 10.00 9.90 -25.69
N TYR A 226 11.16 9.50 -25.18
CA TYR A 226 12.34 9.14 -25.97
C TYR A 226 13.04 7.90 -25.41
N LEU A 227 13.31 6.92 -26.28
CA LEU A 227 14.35 5.93 -26.01
C LEU A 227 15.73 6.61 -25.94
N PRO A 228 16.73 6.02 -25.26
CA PRO A 228 18.08 6.60 -25.20
C PRO A 228 18.64 6.97 -26.58
N SER A 229 18.47 6.10 -27.58
CA SER A 229 18.92 6.30 -28.97
C SER A 229 18.20 7.44 -29.70
N GLN A 230 16.99 7.81 -29.26
CA GLN A 230 16.15 8.84 -29.85
C GLN A 230 16.28 10.19 -29.12
N THR A 231 17.08 10.26 -28.06
CA THR A 231 17.26 11.50 -27.30
C THR A 231 17.82 12.58 -28.22
N PRO A 232 17.17 13.76 -28.32
CA PRO A 232 17.67 14.85 -29.14
C PRO A 232 19.10 15.22 -28.75
N PRO A 233 20.00 15.45 -29.73
CA PRO A 233 21.42 15.63 -29.46
C PRO A 233 21.75 16.73 -28.43
N GLY A 234 21.03 17.86 -28.44
CA GLY A 234 21.28 18.99 -27.54
C GLY A 234 20.97 18.72 -26.06
N ILE A 235 20.25 17.64 -25.73
CA ILE A 235 19.87 17.29 -24.35
C ILE A 235 20.36 15.90 -23.92
N LYS A 236 21.25 15.27 -24.70
CA LYS A 236 21.81 13.94 -24.37
C LYS A 236 22.60 13.95 -23.06
N ASP A 237 23.43 14.97 -22.86
CA ASP A 237 24.24 15.08 -21.65
C ASP A 237 23.36 15.35 -20.43
N LEU A 238 22.37 16.25 -20.55
CA LEU A 238 21.38 16.50 -19.50
C LEU A 238 20.62 15.24 -19.08
N ARG A 239 20.25 14.37 -20.04
CA ARG A 239 19.60 13.08 -19.73
C ARG A 239 20.50 12.21 -18.83
N ASN A 240 21.79 12.19 -19.10
CA ASN A 240 22.76 11.41 -18.33
C ASN A 240 23.04 12.07 -16.97
N GLU A 241 23.22 13.38 -16.94
CA GLU A 241 23.43 14.17 -15.72
C GLU A 241 22.27 14.03 -14.73
N ASP A 242 21.02 14.11 -15.20
CA ASP A 242 19.83 13.91 -14.35
C ASP A 242 19.85 12.52 -13.70
N LEU A 243 20.12 11.47 -14.49
CA LEU A 243 20.23 10.10 -13.99
C LEU A 243 21.38 9.92 -12.99
N LEU A 244 22.54 10.53 -13.22
CA LEU A 244 23.66 10.50 -12.28
C LEU A 244 23.30 11.20 -10.97
N SER A 245 22.61 12.34 -11.05
CA SER A 245 22.15 13.07 -9.86
C SER A 245 21.16 12.24 -9.02
N ILE A 246 20.27 11.49 -9.68
CA ILE A 246 19.28 10.62 -9.04
C ILE A 246 19.93 9.38 -8.42
N ARG A 247 20.99 8.83 -9.02
CA ARG A 247 21.72 7.68 -8.46
C ARG A 247 22.55 8.05 -7.24
N GLY A 248 23.08 9.27 -7.20
CA GLY A 248 24.08 9.67 -6.22
C GLY A 248 25.36 8.84 -6.31
N ASN A 249 26.12 8.81 -5.23
CA ASN A 249 27.45 8.17 -5.17
C ASN A 249 27.55 7.01 -4.16
N GLY A 250 26.41 6.56 -3.59
CA GLY A 250 26.35 5.48 -2.60
C GLY A 250 26.88 5.82 -1.20
N LYS A 251 27.27 7.07 -0.94
CA LYS A 251 27.88 7.50 0.33
C LYS A 251 27.05 8.58 1.03
N GLY A 252 27.38 8.86 2.29
CA GLY A 252 26.78 9.92 3.11
C GLY A 252 25.38 9.60 3.63
N GLU A 253 24.95 10.38 4.61
CA GLU A 253 23.58 10.39 5.11
C GLU A 253 22.69 11.17 4.14
N ARG A 254 21.47 10.69 3.93
CA ARG A 254 20.49 11.35 3.06
C ARG A 254 19.80 12.51 3.77
N LYS A 255 19.60 13.61 3.05
CA LYS A 255 18.98 14.84 3.56
C LYS A 255 17.56 15.01 3.02
N PRO A 256 16.67 15.73 3.71
CA PRO A 256 15.26 15.84 3.32
C PRO A 256 15.02 16.33 1.89
N HIS A 257 15.89 17.20 1.37
CA HIS A 257 15.81 17.74 0.01
C HIS A 257 16.48 16.85 -1.06
N ASP A 258 17.15 15.76 -0.65
CA ASP A 258 17.79 14.85 -1.60
C ASP A 258 16.74 14.15 -2.47
N ARG A 259 17.12 13.89 -3.73
CA ARG A 259 16.37 13.05 -4.67
C ARG A 259 17.18 11.83 -5.07
N ILE A 260 17.94 11.29 -4.12
CA ILE A 260 18.89 10.20 -4.35
C ILE A 260 18.21 8.86 -4.03
N TYR A 261 18.15 7.98 -5.03
CA TYR A 261 17.58 6.65 -4.94
C TYR A 261 18.73 5.65 -4.94
N ASP A 262 18.84 4.86 -3.88
CA ASP A 262 19.84 3.80 -3.78
C ASP A 262 19.36 2.67 -2.88
N TYR A 263 20.06 1.55 -2.91
CA TYR A 263 19.68 0.32 -2.20
C TYR A 263 20.43 0.18 -0.88
N ASP A 264 19.76 -0.44 0.09
CA ASP A 264 20.39 -0.87 1.33
C ASP A 264 19.61 -2.07 1.92
N LEU A 265 20.21 -2.74 2.91
CA LEU A 265 19.66 -3.90 3.61
C LEU A 265 18.60 -3.46 4.63
N TYR A 266 17.75 -4.39 5.08
CA TYR A 266 16.89 -4.15 6.23
C TYR A 266 17.70 -4.33 7.52
N ASN A 267 18.55 -3.36 7.82
CA ASN A 267 19.37 -3.28 9.02
C ASN A 267 18.97 -2.10 9.93
N ASP A 268 17.83 -1.45 9.66
CA ASP A 268 17.29 -0.29 10.39
C ASP A 268 16.05 -0.63 11.25
N LEU A 269 15.77 -1.92 11.44
CA LEU A 269 14.63 -2.41 12.21
C LEU A 269 14.92 -2.56 13.71
N GLY A 270 16.15 -2.92 14.07
CA GLY A 270 16.56 -3.10 15.47
C GLY A 270 16.97 -1.80 16.16
N ASN A 271 16.94 -1.78 17.49
CA ASN A 271 17.45 -0.66 18.30
C ASN A 271 18.34 -1.13 19.48
N PRO A 272 19.46 -1.83 19.21
CA PRO A 272 20.29 -2.45 20.25
C PRO A 272 20.97 -1.43 21.17
N ASP A 273 21.18 -0.19 20.73
CA ASP A 273 21.71 0.90 21.58
C ASP A 273 20.72 1.33 22.66
N LYS A 274 19.41 1.13 22.44
CA LYS A 274 18.36 1.46 23.41
C LYS A 274 18.12 0.29 24.37
N ASP A 275 18.02 -0.92 23.83
CA ASP A 275 17.77 -2.15 24.58
C ASP A 275 18.20 -3.36 23.74
N ILE A 276 18.89 -4.31 24.36
CA ILE A 276 19.34 -5.55 23.70
C ILE A 276 18.15 -6.39 23.21
N ASP A 277 16.99 -6.32 23.89
CA ASP A 277 15.77 -7.02 23.48
C ASP A 277 15.15 -6.43 22.20
N LEU A 278 15.60 -5.24 21.78
CA LEU A 278 15.23 -4.61 20.51
C LEU A 278 16.24 -4.89 19.39
N ALA A 279 17.30 -5.66 19.63
CA ALA A 279 18.20 -6.10 18.58
C ALA A 279 17.46 -7.00 17.58
N ARG A 280 17.62 -6.74 16.28
CA ARG A 280 16.98 -7.54 15.23
C ARG A 280 18.01 -7.94 14.19
N PRO A 281 17.89 -9.14 13.61
CA PRO A 281 18.79 -9.58 12.57
C PRO A 281 18.67 -8.71 11.33
N VAL A 282 19.81 -8.48 10.67
CA VAL A 282 19.84 -7.87 9.33
C VAL A 282 19.19 -8.82 8.32
N LEU A 283 18.32 -8.28 7.46
CA LEU A 283 17.72 -9.00 6.35
C LEU A 283 18.23 -8.46 5.01
N GLY A 284 18.40 -9.37 4.04
CA GLY A 284 18.98 -9.13 2.73
C GLY A 284 20.41 -9.68 2.58
N CYS A 285 20.96 -10.34 3.60
CA CYS A 285 22.20 -11.13 3.52
C CYS A 285 21.94 -12.53 2.92
N GLU A 286 22.99 -13.33 2.75
CA GLU A 286 22.90 -14.66 2.15
C GLU A 286 22.08 -15.64 3.01
N GLU A 287 22.24 -15.59 4.34
CA GLU A 287 21.52 -16.46 5.27
C GLU A 287 20.05 -16.07 5.42
N ARG A 288 19.74 -14.78 5.26
CA ARG A 288 18.39 -14.20 5.38
C ARG A 288 18.08 -13.36 4.14
N PRO A 289 17.83 -14.00 2.99
CA PRO A 289 17.59 -13.26 1.75
C PRO A 289 16.34 -12.41 1.88
N TYR A 290 16.38 -11.21 1.31
CA TYR A 290 15.29 -10.25 1.36
C TYR A 290 15.42 -9.19 0.26
N PRO A 291 14.30 -8.59 -0.20
CA PRO A 291 14.34 -7.40 -1.05
C PRO A 291 15.17 -6.28 -0.41
N ARG A 292 15.80 -5.45 -1.24
CA ARG A 292 16.47 -4.23 -0.78
C ARG A 292 15.44 -3.12 -0.50
N ARG A 293 15.78 -2.21 0.40
CA ARG A 293 15.01 -0.99 0.68
C ARG A 293 15.75 0.26 0.22
N CYS A 294 15.10 1.41 0.30
CA CYS A 294 15.70 2.70 0.02
C CYS A 294 16.78 3.04 1.06
N ARG A 295 17.99 3.30 0.60
CA ARG A 295 19.14 3.70 1.41
C ARG A 295 18.87 5.03 2.11
N THR A 296 19.21 5.08 3.40
CA THR A 296 19.12 6.30 4.22
C THR A 296 20.49 6.78 4.69
N GLY A 297 21.45 5.87 4.87
CA GLY A 297 22.85 6.21 5.10
C GLY A 297 23.15 6.86 6.44
N ARG A 298 22.28 6.69 7.45
CA ARG A 298 22.59 7.07 8.83
C ARG A 298 23.75 6.21 9.35
N PRO A 299 24.51 6.67 10.35
CA PRO A 299 25.64 5.91 10.87
C PRO A 299 25.20 4.58 11.49
N PRO A 300 26.10 3.58 11.59
CA PRO A 300 25.84 2.36 12.35
C PRO A 300 25.57 2.62 13.84
N THR A 301 24.88 1.70 14.51
CA THR A 301 24.71 1.75 15.97
C THR A 301 26.05 1.54 16.68
N LYS A 302 26.13 1.94 17.95
CA LYS A 302 27.35 1.78 18.76
C LYS A 302 27.57 0.32 19.16
N SER A 303 26.49 -0.39 19.41
CA SER A 303 26.47 -1.78 19.88
C SER A 303 26.60 -2.82 18.77
N ASP A 304 26.17 -2.51 17.54
CA ASP A 304 26.24 -3.42 16.39
C ASP A 304 26.59 -2.66 15.09
N PRO A 305 27.82 -2.80 14.57
CA PRO A 305 28.25 -2.08 13.37
C PRO A 305 27.50 -2.48 12.09
N PHE A 306 26.73 -3.58 12.11
CA PHE A 306 25.92 -4.00 10.98
C PHE A 306 24.50 -3.39 10.98
N SER A 307 24.06 -2.86 12.12
CA SER A 307 22.75 -2.20 12.28
C SER A 307 22.86 -0.70 12.04
N GLU A 308 21.94 -0.12 11.25
CA GLU A 308 21.85 1.32 11.06
C GLU A 308 21.15 1.98 12.26
N THR A 309 21.62 3.15 12.70
CA THR A 309 20.97 3.93 13.76
C THR A 309 19.51 4.21 13.44
N ARG A 310 18.67 4.16 14.47
CA ARG A 310 17.23 4.41 14.40
C ARG A 310 16.95 5.91 14.40
N ILE A 311 15.85 6.29 13.76
CA ILE A 311 15.26 7.62 13.88
C ILE A 311 13.85 7.49 14.46
N GLU A 312 13.67 8.08 15.64
CA GLU A 312 12.39 8.07 16.35
C GLU A 312 11.57 9.31 15.98
N LYS A 313 10.25 9.20 16.18
CA LYS A 313 9.33 10.32 15.98
C LYS A 313 9.69 11.49 16.89
N PRO A 314 9.45 12.76 16.46
CA PRO A 314 8.68 13.18 15.28
C PRO A 314 9.47 13.22 13.96
N HIS A 315 10.75 12.86 13.96
CA HIS A 315 11.60 12.99 12.77
C HIS A 315 11.30 11.88 11.74
N PRO A 316 11.11 12.20 10.45
CA PRO A 316 10.79 11.19 9.43
C PRO A 316 12.03 10.42 8.99
N VAL A 317 11.85 9.14 8.66
CA VAL A 317 12.86 8.36 7.91
C VAL A 317 12.95 8.96 6.51
N TYR A 318 14.17 9.15 6.00
CA TYR A 318 14.38 9.66 4.66
C TYR A 318 13.73 8.77 3.59
N VAL A 319 13.08 9.43 2.63
CA VAL A 319 12.84 8.97 1.27
C VAL A 319 13.18 10.11 0.31
N PRO A 320 13.46 9.83 -0.97
CA PRO A 320 13.66 10.89 -1.96
C PRO A 320 12.54 11.91 -1.93
N ARG A 321 12.86 13.20 -2.00
CA ARG A 321 11.93 14.30 -1.67
C ARG A 321 10.57 14.22 -2.36
N ASP A 322 10.54 13.76 -3.60
CA ASP A 322 9.31 13.65 -4.41
C ASP A 322 8.43 12.43 -4.06
N GLU A 323 8.95 11.48 -3.28
CA GLU A 323 8.22 10.28 -2.82
C GLU A 323 7.42 10.51 -1.55
N THR A 324 7.76 11.58 -0.81
CA THR A 324 7.04 11.98 0.40
C THR A 324 5.55 12.21 0.12
N PHE A 325 4.70 11.94 1.10
CA PHE A 325 3.27 12.19 0.94
C PHE A 325 2.99 13.67 0.68
N GLU A 326 2.13 13.94 -0.31
CA GLU A 326 1.52 15.26 -0.44
C GLU A 326 0.75 15.62 0.83
N GLU A 327 0.62 16.90 1.15
CA GLU A 327 -0.03 17.37 2.38
C GLU A 327 -1.44 16.78 2.59
N ILE A 328 -2.25 16.61 1.54
CA ILE A 328 -3.57 15.97 1.64
C ILE A 328 -3.46 14.52 2.09
N LYS A 329 -2.49 13.78 1.53
CA LYS A 329 -2.27 12.37 1.88
C LYS A 329 -1.64 12.28 3.28
N GLN A 330 -0.73 13.18 3.63
CA GLN A 330 -0.14 13.27 4.95
C GLN A 330 -1.17 13.63 6.01
N ASP A 331 -2.08 14.55 5.70
CA ASP A 331 -3.23 14.89 6.52
C ASP A 331 -4.17 13.70 6.58
N THR A 332 -4.58 13.10 5.48
CA THR A 332 -5.44 11.89 5.49
C THR A 332 -4.79 10.73 6.24
N PHE A 333 -3.47 10.59 6.21
CA PHE A 333 -2.77 9.59 7.01
C PHE A 333 -2.75 10.00 8.48
N SER A 334 -2.59 11.28 8.78
CA SER A 334 -2.47 11.82 10.13
C SER A 334 -3.79 12.05 10.88
N THR A 335 -4.83 12.46 10.16
CA THR A 335 -6.22 12.63 10.59
C THR A 335 -7.03 11.37 10.34
N GLY A 336 -6.69 10.60 9.30
CA GLY A 336 -7.29 9.30 9.07
C GLY A 336 -6.89 8.35 10.17
N ARG A 337 -7.85 7.49 10.49
CA ARG A 337 -7.86 6.61 11.65
C ARG A 337 -6.57 5.83 11.84
N LEU A 338 -5.78 5.54 10.80
CA LEU A 338 -4.58 4.72 10.89
C LEU A 338 -3.44 5.33 11.73
N LYS A 339 -3.03 6.61 11.57
CA LYS A 339 -1.95 7.17 12.41
C LYS A 339 -2.39 7.38 13.86
N ALA A 340 -3.63 7.82 14.07
CA ALA A 340 -4.21 7.96 15.42
C ALA A 340 -4.37 6.59 16.11
N VAL A 341 -4.81 5.56 15.37
CA VAL A 341 -4.94 4.19 15.87
C VAL A 341 -3.56 3.59 16.18
N LEU A 342 -2.62 3.63 15.24
CA LEU A 342 -1.31 3.00 15.41
C LEU A 342 -0.43 3.69 16.48
N HIS A 343 -0.48 5.03 16.60
CA HIS A 343 0.45 5.76 17.48
C HIS A 343 -0.11 6.16 18.84
N ASN A 344 -1.41 6.49 18.93
CA ASN A 344 -2.00 6.94 20.18
C ASN A 344 -2.98 5.90 20.75
N LEU A 345 -3.58 5.05 19.92
CA LEU A 345 -4.61 4.13 20.38
C LEU A 345 -4.07 2.75 20.70
N ILE A 346 -3.24 2.12 19.86
CA ILE A 346 -2.70 0.78 20.15
C ILE A 346 -1.82 0.81 21.39
N PRO A 347 -0.86 1.74 21.56
CA PRO A 347 -0.08 1.83 22.80
C PRO A 347 -0.93 2.19 24.02
N SER A 348 -1.92 3.09 23.91
CA SER A 348 -2.78 3.43 25.05
C SER A 348 -3.83 2.36 25.36
N ILE A 349 -4.37 1.63 24.37
CA ILE A 349 -5.19 0.43 24.56
C ILE A 349 -4.32 -0.66 25.15
N ALA A 350 -3.13 -0.92 24.61
CA ALA A 350 -2.20 -1.91 25.14
C ALA A 350 -1.80 -1.56 26.57
N ALA A 351 -1.50 -0.29 26.88
CA ALA A 351 -1.21 0.18 28.23
C ALA A 351 -2.42 0.07 29.16
N THR A 352 -3.62 0.42 28.69
CA THR A 352 -4.86 0.27 29.48
C THR A 352 -5.18 -1.22 29.72
N LEU A 353 -4.96 -2.09 28.74
CA LEU A 353 -5.17 -3.54 28.80
C LEU A 353 -4.01 -4.29 29.46
N SER A 354 -2.83 -3.68 29.60
CA SER A 354 -1.69 -4.25 30.35
C SER A 354 -1.66 -3.78 31.80
N SER A 355 -2.17 -2.57 32.08
CA SER A 355 -2.37 -2.05 33.44
C SER A 355 -3.64 -2.61 34.10
N SER A 356 -4.50 -3.26 33.33
CA SER A 356 -5.68 -3.95 33.85
C SER A 356 -5.83 -5.29 33.14
N ASP A 357 -5.84 -6.39 33.90
CA ASP A 357 -6.14 -7.76 33.46
C ASP A 357 -7.59 -7.91 32.91
N ILE A 358 -8.07 -6.97 32.08
CA ILE A 358 -9.39 -6.99 31.48
C ILE A 358 -9.31 -7.88 30.24
N SER A 359 -9.31 -9.18 30.48
CA SER A 359 -9.62 -10.17 29.46
C SER A 359 -11.08 -10.02 28.99
N PHE A 360 -11.32 -10.17 27.70
CA PHE A 360 -12.69 -10.31 27.19
C PHE A 360 -13.29 -11.60 27.77
N LYS A 361 -14.41 -11.49 28.48
CA LYS A 361 -15.05 -12.65 29.13
C LYS A 361 -16.03 -13.34 28.19
N CYS A 362 -16.56 -12.61 27.21
CA CYS A 362 -17.54 -13.12 26.25
C CYS A 362 -17.49 -12.34 24.93
N PHE A 363 -18.12 -12.88 23.87
CA PHE A 363 -18.15 -12.22 22.56
C PHE A 363 -18.85 -10.85 22.58
N SER A 364 -19.83 -10.63 23.46
CA SER A 364 -20.44 -9.30 23.61
C SER A 364 -19.47 -8.25 24.11
N ASP A 365 -18.40 -8.60 24.81
CA ASP A 365 -17.39 -7.61 25.21
C ASP A 365 -16.58 -7.12 24.00
N ILE A 366 -16.41 -7.95 22.97
CA ILE A 366 -15.83 -7.55 21.69
C ILE A 366 -16.80 -6.64 20.94
N ASP A 367 -18.10 -6.95 20.97
CA ASP A 367 -19.12 -6.13 20.29
C ASP A 367 -19.22 -4.71 20.88
N LYS A 368 -18.94 -4.55 22.18
CA LYS A 368 -18.88 -3.24 22.84
C LYS A 368 -17.86 -2.31 22.18
N LEU A 369 -16.77 -2.82 21.59
CA LEU A 369 -15.80 -2.01 20.86
C LEU A 369 -16.45 -1.18 19.73
N TYR A 370 -17.51 -1.71 19.12
CA TYR A 370 -18.21 -1.10 17.98
C TYR A 370 -19.54 -0.47 18.36
N ASN A 371 -20.20 -0.93 19.43
CA ASN A 371 -21.52 -0.46 19.85
C ASN A 371 -21.43 0.68 20.86
N ASP A 372 -20.63 0.48 21.91
CA ASP A 372 -20.58 1.35 23.08
C ASP A 372 -19.29 2.17 23.10
N GLY A 373 -18.19 1.63 22.55
CA GLY A 373 -16.85 2.20 22.58
C GLY A 373 -16.05 1.79 23.82
N VAL A 374 -14.75 2.11 23.80
CA VAL A 374 -13.81 1.87 24.91
C VAL A 374 -13.56 3.18 25.64
N ILE A 375 -13.72 3.19 26.96
CA ILE A 375 -13.31 4.32 27.81
C ILE A 375 -11.82 4.18 28.06
N LEU A 376 -11.02 5.13 27.58
CA LEU A 376 -9.62 5.22 27.98
C LEU A 376 -9.54 5.83 29.39
N LYS A 377 -8.88 5.13 30.33
CA LYS A 377 -8.51 5.73 31.61
C LYS A 377 -7.30 6.63 31.37
N ASP A 378 -7.45 7.92 31.61
CA ASP A 378 -6.31 8.83 31.75
C ASP A 378 -5.66 8.52 33.09
N ASP A 379 -4.51 7.86 33.12
CA ASP A 379 -3.63 7.92 34.28
C ASP A 379 -2.15 8.05 33.89
N GLU A 380 -1.54 9.06 34.53
CA GLU A 380 -0.12 9.31 34.78
C GLU A 380 0.84 9.67 33.62
N ASN A 381 0.53 10.73 32.88
CA ASN A 381 1.60 11.57 32.32
C ASN A 381 1.25 13.06 32.32
N LYS A 382 1.03 13.61 33.53
CA LYS A 382 0.86 15.05 33.75
C LYS A 382 2.09 15.88 33.36
N ASN A 383 3.26 15.27 33.15
CA ASN A 383 4.52 16.00 32.91
C ASN A 383 4.90 16.20 31.43
N VAL A 384 4.18 15.61 30.47
CA VAL A 384 4.50 15.76 29.03
C VAL A 384 3.65 16.84 28.35
N VAL A 385 2.50 17.18 28.94
CA VAL A 385 1.54 18.13 28.35
C VAL A 385 1.93 19.59 28.59
N GLU A 386 2.75 19.90 29.60
CA GLU A 386 3.21 21.28 29.86
C GLU A 386 4.27 21.80 28.87
N ASN A 387 5.02 20.91 28.20
CA ASN A 387 6.05 21.32 27.23
C ASN A 387 5.54 21.41 25.78
N LEU A 388 4.26 21.16 25.52
CA LEU A 388 3.66 21.32 24.20
C LEU A 388 2.74 22.55 24.17
N LEU A 389 3.35 23.74 24.11
CA LEU A 389 2.69 24.99 23.70
C LEU A 389 2.35 24.96 22.19
N LEU A 390 1.51 24.00 21.78
CA LEU A 390 0.99 23.86 20.42
C LEU A 390 -0.53 24.05 20.41
N GLY A 391 -0.92 25.29 20.07
CA GLY A 391 -2.13 25.60 19.30
C GLY A 391 -3.49 25.53 20.01
N ARG A 392 -4.14 26.69 20.15
CA ARG A 392 -5.54 26.85 20.60
C ARG A 392 -6.58 25.96 19.88
N MET A 393 -6.27 25.37 18.71
CA MET A 393 -7.18 24.47 17.99
C MET A 393 -7.35 23.10 18.64
N VAL A 394 -6.43 22.63 19.49
CA VAL A 394 -6.59 21.34 20.18
C VAL A 394 -7.52 21.47 21.39
N LYS A 395 -7.57 22.65 22.02
CA LYS A 395 -8.46 22.90 23.17
C LYS A 395 -9.95 22.86 22.82
N GLN A 396 -10.33 23.16 21.59
CA GLN A 396 -11.73 23.22 21.18
C GLN A 396 -12.34 21.84 20.87
N VAL A 397 -11.52 20.80 20.79
CA VAL A 397 -11.95 19.38 20.68
C VAL A 397 -11.76 18.64 22.02
N MET A 398 -11.15 19.27 23.02
CA MET A 398 -10.70 18.61 24.26
C MET A 398 -11.42 19.02 25.55
N SER A 399 -12.49 19.82 25.47
CA SER A 399 -13.40 19.97 26.61
C SER A 399 -14.59 19.03 26.44
N VAL A 400 -14.53 17.86 27.06
CA VAL A 400 -15.62 17.11 27.72
C VAL A 400 -15.01 15.78 28.21
N GLY A 401 -15.27 15.43 29.47
CA GLY A 401 -14.66 14.29 30.16
C GLY A 401 -14.90 12.93 29.50
N GLN A 402 -13.94 12.02 29.71
CA GLN A 402 -13.88 10.62 29.25
C GLN A 402 -13.86 10.45 27.72
N ARG A 403 -12.67 10.22 27.16
CA ARG A 403 -12.47 9.92 25.72
C ARG A 403 -13.00 8.52 25.39
N LEU A 404 -14.25 8.45 24.95
CA LEU A 404 -14.87 7.23 24.42
C LEU A 404 -14.43 7.00 22.97
N LEU A 405 -13.77 5.87 22.69
CA LEU A 405 -13.35 5.47 21.35
C LEU A 405 -14.23 4.35 20.81
N LYS A 406 -15.04 4.67 19.80
CA LYS A 406 -15.97 3.74 19.15
C LYS A 406 -15.48 3.39 17.75
N TYR A 407 -15.24 2.10 17.50
CA TYR A 407 -14.85 1.60 16.18
C TYR A 407 -16.07 1.48 15.25
N GLU A 408 -15.84 1.52 13.94
CA GLU A 408 -16.88 1.16 12.98
C GLU A 408 -17.15 -0.34 13.01
N THR A 409 -18.42 -0.73 12.95
CA THR A 409 -18.83 -2.13 12.88
C THR A 409 -18.27 -2.80 11.62
N PRO A 410 -17.48 -3.88 11.75
CA PRO A 410 -16.94 -4.62 10.62
C PRO A 410 -18.02 -5.12 9.66
N ALA A 411 -17.74 -5.08 8.36
CA ALA A 411 -18.71 -5.45 7.31
C ALA A 411 -19.29 -6.86 7.49
N ILE A 412 -18.47 -7.81 7.95
CA ILE A 412 -18.86 -9.21 8.19
C ILE A 412 -19.95 -9.36 9.26
N ILE A 413 -19.96 -8.53 10.30
CA ILE A 413 -20.95 -8.61 11.39
C ILE A 413 -22.08 -7.59 11.26
N LYS A 414 -22.03 -6.73 10.24
CA LYS A 414 -23.00 -5.64 10.04
C LYS A 414 -24.42 -6.15 9.78
N ARG A 415 -24.56 -7.27 9.07
CA ARG A 415 -25.86 -7.90 8.75
C ARG A 415 -26.16 -9.08 9.65
N ASP A 416 -25.16 -9.90 9.92
CA ASP A 416 -25.28 -11.11 10.72
C ASP A 416 -24.10 -11.20 11.70
N ARG A 417 -24.41 -10.93 12.98
CA ARG A 417 -23.43 -10.87 14.07
C ARG A 417 -22.60 -12.14 14.22
N PHE A 418 -23.15 -13.30 13.84
CA PHE A 418 -22.51 -14.60 14.04
C PHE A 418 -22.02 -15.24 12.74
N ALA A 419 -22.06 -14.52 11.61
CA ALA A 419 -21.61 -15.03 10.32
C ALA A 419 -20.19 -15.62 10.38
N TRP A 420 -19.27 -14.92 11.06
CA TRP A 420 -17.88 -15.31 11.21
C TRP A 420 -17.64 -16.66 11.93
N LEU A 421 -18.60 -17.13 12.74
CA LEU A 421 -18.48 -18.43 13.42
C LEU A 421 -18.77 -19.61 12.48
N ARG A 422 -19.50 -19.37 11.39
CA ARG A 422 -19.96 -20.43 10.49
C ARG A 422 -18.81 -20.98 9.64
N ASP A 423 -18.92 -22.25 9.26
CA ASP A 423 -17.87 -22.94 8.53
C ASP A 423 -17.85 -22.56 7.05
N ASN A 424 -19.02 -22.27 6.48
CA ASN A 424 -19.12 -21.74 5.12
C ASN A 424 -18.44 -20.36 5.00
N GLU A 425 -18.55 -19.49 6.01
CA GLU A 425 -17.87 -18.19 5.99
C GLU A 425 -16.36 -18.33 6.18
N PHE A 426 -15.92 -19.26 7.04
CA PHE A 426 -14.51 -19.62 7.17
C PHE A 426 -13.91 -20.09 5.84
N SER A 427 -14.60 -20.98 5.11
CA SER A 427 -14.17 -21.39 3.76
C SER A 427 -14.30 -20.30 2.72
N ARG A 428 -15.37 -19.51 2.73
CA ARG A 428 -15.55 -18.44 1.74
C ARG A 428 -14.42 -17.42 1.83
N GLN A 429 -13.89 -17.15 3.03
CA GLN A 429 -12.78 -16.20 3.19
C GLN A 429 -11.45 -16.66 2.60
N THR A 430 -11.25 -17.96 2.36
CA THR A 430 -10.05 -18.42 1.66
C THR A 430 -10.09 -18.12 0.15
N LEU A 431 -11.28 -17.81 -0.38
CA LEU A 431 -11.51 -17.41 -1.77
C LEU A 431 -11.80 -15.92 -1.92
N ALA A 432 -12.53 -15.32 -0.99
CA ALA A 432 -13.04 -13.95 -1.11
C ALA A 432 -12.97 -13.17 0.21
N GLY A 433 -11.95 -13.48 1.02
CA GLY A 433 -11.64 -12.82 2.28
C GLY A 433 -10.45 -11.89 2.15
N LEU A 434 -9.76 -11.68 3.28
CA LEU A 434 -8.58 -10.83 3.35
C LEU A 434 -7.36 -11.45 2.65
N ASN A 435 -7.26 -12.78 2.64
CA ASN A 435 -6.11 -13.52 2.14
C ASN A 435 -6.47 -14.58 1.08
N PRO A 436 -7.05 -14.17 -0.06
CA PRO A 436 -7.63 -15.10 -1.02
C PRO A 436 -6.60 -15.71 -1.98
N VAL A 437 -5.35 -15.92 -1.55
CA VAL A 437 -4.24 -16.30 -2.47
C VAL A 437 -3.42 -17.51 -1.99
N ASN A 438 -3.85 -18.18 -0.92
CA ASN A 438 -3.11 -19.30 -0.32
C ASN A 438 -3.80 -20.66 -0.43
N ILE A 439 -5.09 -20.71 -0.79
CA ILE A 439 -5.76 -21.99 -1.01
C ILE A 439 -5.25 -22.62 -2.30
N GLU A 440 -5.03 -23.93 -2.26
CA GLU A 440 -4.53 -24.73 -3.37
C GLU A 440 -5.41 -25.96 -3.57
N ILE A 441 -5.37 -26.55 -4.76
CA ILE A 441 -5.93 -27.88 -4.98
C ILE A 441 -5.08 -28.91 -4.23
N LEU A 442 -5.71 -29.90 -3.61
CA LEU A 442 -5.00 -31.05 -3.06
C LEU A 442 -4.60 -31.97 -4.24
N LYS A 443 -3.31 -31.99 -4.56
CA LYS A 443 -2.78 -32.71 -5.75
C LYS A 443 -2.58 -34.20 -5.49
N GLU A 444 -2.16 -34.57 -4.29
CA GLU A 444 -1.78 -35.95 -3.96
C GLU A 444 -2.11 -36.30 -2.51
N PHE A 445 -2.15 -37.61 -2.24
CA PHE A 445 -2.39 -38.16 -0.92
C PHE A 445 -1.58 -39.46 -0.75
N PRO A 446 -0.93 -39.73 0.42
CA PRO A 446 -0.92 -38.92 1.64
C PRO A 446 -0.22 -37.57 1.48
N ILE A 447 -0.55 -36.60 2.33
CA ILE A 447 0.10 -35.29 2.35
C ILE A 447 1.47 -35.43 3.02
N LEU A 448 2.53 -34.99 2.34
CA LEU A 448 3.90 -35.09 2.81
C LEU A 448 4.50 -33.70 3.04
N SER A 449 5.23 -33.53 4.14
CA SER A 449 6.07 -32.36 4.44
C SER A 449 7.41 -32.46 3.69
N GLU A 450 7.87 -31.35 3.13
CA GLU A 450 9.18 -31.21 2.48
C GLU A 450 10.31 -30.88 3.48
N LEU A 451 9.95 -30.54 4.72
CA LEU A 451 10.93 -30.29 5.79
C LEU A 451 11.77 -31.54 6.11
N ASP A 452 13.04 -31.31 6.50
CA ASP A 452 14.00 -32.36 6.84
C ASP A 452 13.45 -33.31 7.94
N PRO A 453 13.19 -34.59 7.62
CA PRO A 453 12.65 -35.54 8.58
C PRO A 453 13.57 -35.80 9.79
N ALA A 454 14.88 -35.60 9.64
CA ALA A 454 15.82 -35.74 10.74
C ALA A 454 15.63 -34.65 11.81
N VAL A 455 15.08 -33.49 11.42
CA VAL A 455 14.83 -32.35 12.31
C VAL A 455 13.37 -32.33 12.78
N TYR A 456 12.43 -32.60 11.87
CA TYR A 456 10.99 -32.39 12.10
C TYR A 456 10.16 -33.68 12.23
N GLY A 457 10.81 -34.84 12.20
CA GLY A 457 10.18 -36.15 12.33
C GLY A 457 9.54 -36.63 11.02
N PRO A 458 8.69 -37.68 11.06
CA PRO A 458 8.12 -38.28 9.87
C PRO A 458 7.36 -37.25 9.00
N PRO A 459 7.56 -37.28 7.66
CA PRO A 459 6.99 -36.27 6.76
C PRO A 459 5.47 -36.38 6.62
N GLU A 460 4.86 -37.53 6.92
CA GLU A 460 3.44 -37.80 6.71
C GLU A 460 2.55 -36.92 7.59
N SER A 461 1.52 -36.31 6.99
CA SER A 461 0.45 -35.66 7.74
C SER A 461 -0.33 -36.67 8.60
N ALA A 462 -0.84 -36.21 9.73
CA ALA A 462 -1.77 -36.99 10.56
C ALA A 462 -3.17 -37.11 9.93
N LEU A 463 -3.46 -36.37 8.85
CA LEU A 463 -4.70 -36.50 8.08
C LEU A 463 -4.67 -37.83 7.33
N THR A 464 -5.47 -38.80 7.77
CA THR A 464 -5.55 -40.12 7.13
C THR A 464 -6.67 -40.18 6.09
N LYS A 465 -6.57 -41.17 5.20
CA LYS A 465 -7.57 -41.39 4.14
C LYS A 465 -8.95 -41.63 4.73
N GLU A 466 -9.03 -42.46 5.76
CA GLU A 466 -10.27 -42.86 6.43
C GLU A 466 -10.99 -41.64 7.04
N LEU A 467 -10.24 -40.71 7.65
CA LEU A 467 -10.79 -39.49 8.22
C LEU A 467 -11.39 -38.57 7.15
N ILE A 468 -10.72 -38.45 6.00
CA ILE A 468 -11.19 -37.61 4.91
C ILE A 468 -12.42 -38.23 4.24
N GLU A 469 -12.40 -39.53 3.91
CA GLU A 469 -13.49 -40.19 3.18
C GLU A 469 -14.84 -40.17 3.91
N GLN A 470 -14.83 -40.19 5.24
CA GLN A 470 -16.02 -39.97 6.07
C GLN A 470 -16.73 -38.64 5.73
N GLU A 471 -15.95 -37.64 5.31
CA GLU A 471 -16.39 -36.30 4.95
C GLU A 471 -16.57 -36.11 3.44
N LEU A 472 -16.54 -37.14 2.59
CA LEU A 472 -16.68 -37.00 1.13
C LEU A 472 -18.03 -37.48 0.56
N ASN A 473 -18.99 -37.80 1.42
CA ASN A 473 -20.33 -38.27 1.02
C ASN A 473 -20.26 -39.51 0.10
N GLY A 474 -19.39 -40.47 0.42
CA GLY A 474 -19.24 -41.73 -0.31
C GLY A 474 -18.28 -41.71 -1.50
N LEU A 475 -17.54 -40.63 -1.71
CA LEU A 475 -16.42 -40.59 -2.67
C LEU A 475 -15.12 -41.03 -1.99
N SER A 476 -14.26 -41.72 -2.73
CA SER A 476 -12.89 -41.96 -2.28
C SER A 476 -12.04 -40.70 -2.41
N VAL A 477 -10.95 -40.63 -1.66
CA VAL A 477 -9.97 -39.52 -1.78
C VAL A 477 -9.44 -39.40 -3.21
N GLU A 478 -9.08 -40.52 -3.85
CA GLU A 478 -8.54 -40.51 -5.21
C GLU A 478 -9.52 -39.90 -6.21
N LYS A 479 -10.80 -40.31 -6.12
CA LYS A 479 -11.84 -39.78 -7.00
C LYS A 479 -12.12 -38.31 -6.73
N ALA A 480 -12.06 -37.87 -5.47
CA ALA A 480 -12.25 -36.46 -5.13
C ALA A 480 -11.08 -35.58 -5.60
N ILE A 481 -9.85 -36.10 -5.61
CA ILE A 481 -8.68 -35.43 -6.22
C ILE A 481 -8.84 -35.38 -7.74
N GLU A 482 -9.18 -36.50 -8.38
CA GLU A 482 -9.40 -36.59 -9.83
C GLU A 482 -10.49 -35.61 -10.31
N GLU A 483 -11.62 -35.55 -9.59
CA GLU A 483 -12.70 -34.61 -9.86
C GLU A 483 -12.36 -33.14 -9.48
N LYS A 484 -11.16 -32.87 -8.92
CA LYS A 484 -10.70 -31.55 -8.45
C LYS A 484 -11.58 -30.94 -7.36
N ARG A 485 -11.97 -31.75 -6.39
CA ARG A 485 -12.94 -31.40 -5.33
C ARG A 485 -12.32 -31.32 -3.94
N LEU A 486 -11.03 -31.62 -3.81
CA LEU A 486 -10.29 -31.45 -2.57
C LEU A 486 -9.31 -30.28 -2.70
N PHE A 487 -9.32 -29.42 -1.69
CA PHE A 487 -8.47 -28.23 -1.60
C PHE A 487 -7.79 -28.20 -0.24
N ILE A 488 -6.67 -27.52 -0.16
CA ILE A 488 -5.87 -27.41 1.05
C ILE A 488 -5.45 -25.95 1.29
N LEU A 489 -5.46 -25.56 2.55
CA LEU A 489 -4.73 -24.39 3.05
C LEU A 489 -3.60 -24.92 3.93
N ASP A 490 -2.37 -24.89 3.42
CA ASP A 490 -1.20 -25.47 4.08
C ASP A 490 -0.24 -24.39 4.59
N TYR A 491 -0.15 -24.26 5.91
CA TYR A 491 0.83 -23.40 6.57
C TYR A 491 1.88 -24.20 7.35
N HIS A 492 1.88 -25.53 7.23
CA HIS A 492 2.71 -26.40 8.03
C HIS A 492 4.19 -26.13 7.81
N ASP A 493 4.68 -26.29 6.58
CA ASP A 493 6.11 -26.29 6.29
C ASP A 493 6.74 -24.91 6.49
N MET A 494 5.99 -23.85 6.19
CA MET A 494 6.44 -22.48 6.42
C MET A 494 6.52 -22.13 7.92
N LEU A 495 5.57 -22.59 8.74
CA LEU A 495 5.46 -22.14 10.13
C LEU A 495 6.16 -23.08 11.12
N LEU A 496 6.19 -24.39 10.86
CA LEU A 496 6.76 -25.40 11.78
C LEU A 496 8.19 -25.05 12.25
N PRO A 497 9.10 -24.54 11.40
CA PRO A 497 10.44 -24.11 11.81
C PRO A 497 10.45 -23.00 12.87
N PHE A 498 9.38 -22.20 12.95
CA PHE A 498 9.25 -21.07 13.87
C PHE A 498 8.43 -21.40 15.13
N ILE A 499 7.59 -22.45 15.12
CA ILE A 499 6.67 -22.76 16.23
C ILE A 499 7.37 -22.90 17.58
N LYS A 500 8.54 -23.55 17.64
CA LYS A 500 9.29 -23.68 18.90
C LYS A 500 9.68 -22.32 19.47
N LYS A 501 10.20 -21.44 18.62
CA LYS A 501 10.62 -20.08 18.98
C LYS A 501 9.41 -19.24 19.42
N ILE A 502 8.34 -19.25 18.64
CA ILE A 502 7.09 -18.54 18.95
C ILE A 502 6.52 -18.99 20.29
N ASN A 503 6.48 -20.31 20.54
CA ASN A 503 5.90 -20.87 21.76
C ASN A 503 6.76 -20.64 23.01
N SER A 504 8.04 -20.30 22.85
CA SER A 504 8.91 -19.87 23.96
C SER A 504 8.65 -18.43 24.40
N LEU A 505 7.98 -17.62 23.59
CA LEU A 505 7.64 -16.25 23.96
C LEU A 505 6.54 -16.22 25.04
N PRO A 506 6.63 -15.31 26.03
CA PRO A 506 5.59 -15.14 27.04
C PRO A 506 4.22 -14.84 26.43
N GLY A 507 3.17 -15.48 26.96
CA GLY A 507 1.78 -15.24 26.54
C GLY A 507 1.41 -15.74 25.14
N ARG A 508 2.30 -16.44 24.43
CA ARG A 508 2.09 -16.86 23.04
C ARG A 508 2.13 -18.37 22.88
N LYS A 509 1.18 -18.91 22.11
CA LYS A 509 1.11 -20.32 21.71
C LYS A 509 0.52 -20.42 20.30
N SER A 510 1.18 -21.19 19.44
CA SER A 510 0.82 -21.40 18.05
C SER A 510 1.07 -22.85 17.66
N TYR A 511 0.37 -23.26 16.61
CA TYR A 511 0.59 -24.49 15.85
C TYR A 511 0.93 -24.10 14.42
N ALA A 512 1.50 -25.05 13.67
CA ALA A 512 1.55 -24.99 12.22
C ALA A 512 0.34 -25.79 11.68
N SER A 513 -0.52 -25.15 10.90
CA SER A 513 -1.82 -25.74 10.53
C SER A 513 -1.88 -26.25 9.08
N ARG A 514 -2.61 -27.34 8.86
CA ARG A 514 -3.17 -27.72 7.54
C ARG A 514 -4.68 -27.78 7.63
N THR A 515 -5.39 -27.30 6.61
CA THR A 515 -6.85 -27.41 6.55
C THR A 515 -7.28 -27.99 5.21
N ILE A 516 -8.09 -29.05 5.25
CA ILE A 516 -8.69 -29.65 4.05
C ILE A 516 -10.09 -29.12 3.85
N PHE A 517 -10.39 -28.82 2.60
CA PHE A 517 -11.70 -28.39 2.15
C PHE A 517 -12.24 -29.32 1.07
N PHE A 518 -13.55 -29.52 1.08
CA PHE A 518 -14.26 -30.27 0.05
C PHE A 518 -15.22 -29.35 -0.70
N TYR A 519 -15.14 -29.38 -2.02
CA TYR A 519 -16.03 -28.66 -2.92
C TYR A 519 -17.21 -29.56 -3.33
N THR A 520 -18.40 -29.17 -2.92
CA THR A 520 -19.61 -29.94 -3.16
C THR A 520 -20.10 -29.75 -4.60
N LYS A 521 -20.91 -30.70 -5.10
CA LYS A 521 -21.59 -30.56 -6.40
C LYS A 521 -22.56 -29.38 -6.46
N THR A 522 -22.95 -28.83 -5.31
CA THR A 522 -23.78 -27.62 -5.20
C THR A 522 -22.97 -26.33 -5.26
N GLY A 523 -21.66 -26.41 -5.52
CA GLY A 523 -20.78 -25.25 -5.63
C GLY A 523 -20.34 -24.66 -4.29
N LEU A 524 -20.43 -25.41 -3.18
CA LEU A 524 -20.04 -24.93 -1.86
C LEU A 524 -18.69 -25.50 -1.45
N LEU A 525 -17.77 -24.63 -1.03
CA LEU A 525 -16.53 -25.04 -0.36
C LEU A 525 -16.79 -25.17 1.14
N ARG A 526 -16.50 -26.35 1.71
CA ARG A 526 -16.62 -26.61 3.15
C ARG A 526 -15.30 -27.06 3.75
N PRO A 527 -14.94 -26.64 4.98
CA PRO A 527 -13.80 -27.23 5.68
C PRO A 527 -14.23 -28.62 6.18
N ILE A 528 -13.33 -29.60 6.15
CA ILE A 528 -13.65 -30.97 6.58
C ILE A 528 -12.69 -31.52 7.65
N ALA A 529 -11.44 -31.06 7.66
CA ALA A 529 -10.46 -31.47 8.67
C ALA A 529 -9.39 -30.40 8.87
N ILE A 530 -8.87 -30.28 10.09
CA ILE A 530 -7.75 -29.41 10.45
C ILE A 530 -6.69 -30.23 11.17
N GLU A 531 -5.47 -30.20 10.68
CA GLU A 531 -4.28 -30.68 11.39
C GLU A 531 -3.60 -29.49 12.10
N LEU A 532 -3.28 -29.67 13.38
CA LEU A 532 -2.43 -28.75 14.14
C LEU A 532 -1.16 -29.48 14.59
N SER A 533 -0.01 -28.97 14.13
CA SER A 533 1.29 -29.60 14.35
C SER A 533 2.19 -28.75 15.24
N LEU A 534 2.93 -29.44 16.10
CA LEU A 534 4.06 -28.94 16.89
C LEU A 534 5.35 -29.60 16.40
N PRO A 535 6.50 -28.93 16.57
CA PRO A 535 7.79 -29.58 16.32
C PRO A 535 7.96 -30.78 17.28
N PRO A 536 8.65 -31.86 16.86
CA PRO A 536 8.91 -33.00 17.73
C PRO A 536 9.60 -32.57 19.03
N ALA A 537 9.19 -33.17 20.14
CA ALA A 537 9.81 -32.97 21.44
C ALA A 537 9.98 -34.33 22.14
N PRO A 538 11.10 -34.57 22.86
CA PRO A 538 11.29 -35.83 23.58
C PRO A 538 10.16 -36.15 24.56
N SER A 539 9.49 -35.13 25.09
CA SER A 539 8.38 -35.25 26.03
C SER A 539 7.01 -35.44 25.39
N SER A 540 6.88 -35.33 24.06
CA SER A 540 5.59 -35.40 23.35
C SER A 540 5.74 -36.14 22.03
N PRO A 541 5.64 -37.49 22.03
CA PRO A 541 5.76 -38.29 20.81
C PRO A 541 4.60 -38.06 19.83
N GLN A 542 3.43 -37.59 20.31
CA GLN A 542 2.29 -37.22 19.47
C GLN A 542 2.24 -35.69 19.28
N ASN A 543 2.99 -35.20 18.31
CA ASN A 543 3.15 -33.78 18.01
C ASN A 543 2.18 -33.23 16.94
N LYS A 544 1.36 -34.10 16.33
CA LYS A 544 0.34 -33.75 15.33
C LYS A 544 -1.04 -34.17 15.83
N ARG A 545 -2.07 -33.33 15.66
CA ARG A 545 -3.46 -33.65 16.03
C ARG A 545 -4.42 -33.21 14.94
N VAL A 546 -5.39 -34.07 14.64
CA VAL A 546 -6.46 -33.79 13.67
C VAL A 546 -7.76 -33.48 14.40
N TYR A 547 -8.47 -32.49 13.89
CA TYR A 547 -9.77 -32.04 14.35
C TYR A 547 -10.75 -32.10 13.18
N THR A 548 -11.93 -32.66 13.42
CA THR A 548 -13.05 -32.76 12.46
C THR A 548 -14.33 -32.25 13.11
N HIS A 549 -15.43 -32.26 12.37
CA HIS A 549 -16.73 -31.84 12.88
C HIS A 549 -17.21 -32.73 14.01
N GLY A 550 -17.50 -32.10 15.14
CA GLY A 550 -18.07 -32.75 16.31
C GLY A 550 -19.59 -32.88 16.25
N HIS A 551 -20.11 -34.00 16.78
CA HIS A 551 -21.55 -34.18 17.01
C HIS A 551 -22.02 -33.69 18.40
N ASP A 552 -21.08 -33.44 19.33
CA ASP A 552 -21.37 -32.90 20.66
C ASP A 552 -20.81 -31.47 20.85
N ALA A 553 -21.20 -30.84 21.96
CA ALA A 553 -20.82 -29.48 22.28
C ALA A 553 -19.30 -29.29 22.46
N THR A 554 -18.62 -30.26 23.07
CA THR A 554 -17.17 -30.18 23.33
C THR A 554 -16.39 -30.24 22.03
N MET A 555 -16.71 -31.19 21.17
CA MET A 555 -16.08 -31.31 19.86
C MET A 555 -16.43 -30.12 18.95
N HIS A 556 -17.65 -29.59 19.03
CA HIS A 556 -18.04 -28.37 18.31
C HIS A 556 -17.14 -27.17 18.68
N TRP A 557 -16.94 -26.91 19.97
CA TRP A 557 -16.10 -25.80 20.42
C TRP A 557 -14.61 -26.05 20.16
N THR A 558 -14.15 -27.30 20.27
CA THR A 558 -12.78 -27.68 19.93
C THR A 558 -12.49 -27.43 18.44
N TRP A 559 -13.46 -27.74 17.56
CA TRP A 559 -13.39 -27.40 16.15
C TRP A 559 -13.30 -25.88 15.92
N LYS A 560 -14.08 -25.07 16.65
CA LYS A 560 -13.96 -23.60 16.56
C LYS A 560 -12.59 -23.09 17.01
N LEU A 561 -12.00 -23.69 18.04
CA LEU A 561 -10.63 -23.36 18.47
C LEU A 561 -9.58 -23.77 17.42
N ALA A 562 -9.74 -24.92 16.77
CA ALA A 562 -8.86 -25.33 15.68
C ALA A 562 -8.91 -24.32 14.52
N LYS A 563 -10.11 -23.88 14.11
CA LYS A 563 -10.27 -22.79 13.13
C LYS A 563 -9.61 -21.48 13.59
N ALA A 564 -9.70 -21.14 14.87
CA ALA A 564 -9.05 -19.93 15.40
C ALA A 564 -7.51 -19.98 15.25
N HIS A 565 -6.90 -21.16 15.45
CA HIS A 565 -5.47 -21.35 15.18
C HIS A 565 -5.14 -21.19 13.69
N VAL A 566 -5.96 -21.76 12.79
CA VAL A 566 -5.81 -21.56 11.34
C VAL A 566 -5.91 -20.08 10.99
N CYS A 567 -6.91 -19.36 11.51
CA CYS A 567 -7.07 -17.91 11.27
C CYS A 567 -5.87 -17.11 11.81
N SER A 568 -5.27 -17.53 12.94
CA SER A 568 -4.07 -16.89 13.49
C SER A 568 -2.85 -17.09 12.58
N ASN A 569 -2.68 -18.30 12.03
CA ASN A 569 -1.67 -18.59 11.01
C ASN A 569 -1.93 -17.76 9.73
N ASP A 570 -3.15 -17.80 9.21
CA ASP A 570 -3.58 -17.08 8.00
C ASP A 570 -3.36 -15.58 8.12
N ALA A 571 -3.74 -14.97 9.25
CA ALA A 571 -3.54 -13.54 9.49
C ALA A 571 -2.06 -13.14 9.52
N GLY A 572 -1.21 -13.98 10.12
CA GLY A 572 0.25 -13.77 10.14
C GLY A 572 0.86 -13.87 8.74
N VAL A 573 0.49 -14.90 7.98
CA VAL A 573 0.97 -15.11 6.61
C VAL A 573 0.46 -14.00 5.68
N HIS A 574 -0.81 -13.66 5.77
CA HIS A 574 -1.38 -12.52 5.08
C HIS A 574 -0.55 -11.25 5.31
N GLN A 575 -0.35 -10.86 6.57
CA GLN A 575 0.30 -9.57 6.86
C GLN A 575 1.79 -9.57 6.52
N LEU A 576 2.52 -10.64 6.84
CA LEU A 576 3.99 -10.68 6.72
C LEU A 576 4.47 -11.11 5.34
N VAL A 577 3.68 -11.92 4.64
CA VAL A 577 4.06 -12.54 3.36
C VAL A 577 3.26 -11.93 2.22
N ASN A 578 1.94 -12.12 2.17
CA ASN A 578 1.16 -11.72 1.00
C ASN A 578 0.99 -10.21 0.88
N HIS A 579 0.87 -9.51 2.00
CA HIS A 579 0.76 -8.06 2.06
C HIS A 579 2.13 -7.39 2.13
N TRP A 580 2.86 -7.52 3.24
CA TRP A 580 4.14 -6.83 3.39
C TRP A 580 5.20 -7.28 2.39
N LEU A 581 5.51 -8.58 2.31
CA LEU A 581 6.61 -9.03 1.47
C LEU A 581 6.29 -8.87 -0.03
N ARG A 582 5.22 -9.52 -0.50
CA ARG A 582 4.90 -9.65 -1.94
C ARG A 582 4.45 -8.34 -2.58
N THR A 583 3.90 -7.39 -1.82
CA THR A 583 3.61 -6.04 -2.35
C THR A 583 4.63 -5.02 -1.88
N HIS A 584 4.65 -4.65 -0.61
CA HIS A 584 5.46 -3.52 -0.11
C HIS A 584 6.96 -3.70 -0.33
N ALA A 585 7.54 -4.78 0.21
CA ALA A 585 8.99 -4.98 0.18
C ALA A 585 9.50 -5.33 -1.22
N CYS A 586 8.77 -6.17 -1.98
CA CYS A 586 9.19 -6.57 -3.33
C CYS A 586 9.01 -5.44 -4.37
N MET A 587 8.06 -4.51 -4.17
CA MET A 587 7.90 -3.38 -5.10
C MET A 587 9.00 -2.32 -4.97
N GLU A 588 9.52 -2.10 -3.76
CA GLU A 588 10.51 -1.06 -3.47
C GLU A 588 11.79 -1.14 -4.34
N PRO A 589 12.43 -2.31 -4.57
CA PRO A 589 13.54 -2.44 -5.51
C PRO A 589 13.25 -1.97 -6.93
N TYR A 590 12.04 -2.23 -7.46
CA TYR A 590 11.66 -1.82 -8.82
C TYR A 590 11.48 -0.31 -8.94
N ILE A 591 10.99 0.34 -7.88
CA ILE A 591 10.87 1.80 -7.82
C ILE A 591 12.27 2.41 -7.85
N ILE A 592 13.16 1.95 -6.96
CA ILE A 592 14.55 2.42 -6.89
C ILE A 592 15.25 2.19 -8.24
N ALA A 593 15.09 1.01 -8.86
CA ALA A 593 15.68 0.71 -10.17
C ALA A 593 15.13 1.61 -11.28
N THR A 594 13.83 1.85 -11.31
CA THR A 594 13.16 2.67 -12.33
C THR A 594 13.70 4.10 -12.29
N HIS A 595 13.75 4.72 -11.12
CA HIS A 595 14.28 6.08 -10.99
C HIS A 595 15.78 6.13 -11.30
N ARG A 596 16.56 5.13 -10.90
CA ARG A 596 18.01 5.09 -11.16
C ARG A 596 18.38 4.85 -12.62
N GLN A 597 17.56 4.13 -13.40
CA GLN A 597 17.97 3.64 -14.72
C GLN A 597 17.15 4.21 -15.87
N LEU A 598 15.94 4.70 -15.62
CA LEU A 598 15.06 5.23 -16.65
C LEU A 598 14.85 6.73 -16.42
N SER A 599 15.33 7.54 -17.37
CA SER A 599 15.05 8.97 -17.39
C SER A 599 13.54 9.23 -17.39
N SER A 600 13.10 10.38 -16.88
CA SER A 600 11.70 10.82 -16.93
C SER A 600 11.13 10.92 -18.36
N MET A 601 11.99 10.97 -19.38
CA MET A 601 11.61 10.89 -20.79
C MET A 601 11.40 9.44 -21.28
N HIS A 602 11.85 8.42 -20.56
CA HIS A 602 11.76 7.04 -21.01
C HIS A 602 10.30 6.58 -21.03
N PRO A 603 9.82 5.93 -22.12
CA PRO A 603 8.42 5.51 -22.22
C PRO A 603 8.01 4.55 -21.09
N ILE A 604 8.88 3.61 -20.72
CA ILE A 604 8.64 2.69 -19.59
C ILE A 604 8.63 3.41 -18.23
N TYR A 605 9.43 4.47 -18.04
CA TYR A 605 9.32 5.28 -16.83
C TYR A 605 7.94 5.92 -16.73
N LYS A 606 7.47 6.56 -17.82
CA LYS A 606 6.15 7.19 -17.88
C LYS A 606 5.01 6.19 -17.64
N LEU A 607 5.15 4.96 -18.13
CA LEU A 607 4.19 3.88 -17.91
C LEU A 607 4.16 3.45 -16.43
N LEU A 608 5.32 3.24 -15.80
CA LEU A 608 5.40 2.66 -14.47
C LEU A 608 5.21 3.67 -13.33
N HIS A 609 5.64 4.92 -13.52
CA HIS A 609 5.68 5.95 -12.46
C HIS A 609 4.35 6.12 -11.68
N PRO A 610 3.16 6.11 -12.31
CA PRO A 610 1.89 6.21 -11.57
C PRO A 610 1.67 5.06 -10.57
N HIS A 611 2.23 3.88 -10.82
CA HIS A 611 2.08 2.68 -9.99
C HIS A 611 3.07 2.62 -8.81
N MET A 612 4.02 3.56 -8.75
CA MET A 612 5.09 3.61 -7.73
C MET A 612 4.74 4.56 -6.58
N ARG A 613 3.77 5.43 -6.83
CA ARG A 613 3.38 6.55 -5.96
C ARG A 613 3.20 6.11 -4.51
N TYR A 614 3.90 6.78 -3.61
CA TYR A 614 3.76 6.66 -2.15
C TYR A 614 4.30 5.37 -1.51
N THR A 615 4.77 4.40 -2.29
CA THR A 615 5.27 3.13 -1.75
C THR A 615 6.53 3.32 -0.92
N LEU A 616 7.48 4.17 -1.34
CA LEU A 616 8.70 4.41 -0.56
C LEU A 616 8.42 5.08 0.78
N GLU A 617 7.56 6.11 0.80
CA GLU A 617 7.17 6.80 2.04
C GLU A 617 6.43 5.86 3.01
N ILE A 618 5.44 5.08 2.54
CA ILE A 618 4.73 4.16 3.43
C ILE A 618 5.64 3.05 3.95
N ASN A 619 6.58 2.55 3.14
CA ASN A 619 7.56 1.56 3.58
C ASN A 619 8.52 2.15 4.62
N ALA A 620 8.99 3.38 4.43
CA ALA A 620 9.84 4.07 5.41
C ALA A 620 9.11 4.26 6.75
N LEU A 621 7.83 4.66 6.73
CA LEU A 621 6.99 4.75 7.93
C LEU A 621 6.75 3.36 8.58
N ALA A 622 6.58 2.31 7.77
CA ALA A 622 6.44 0.95 8.27
C ALA A 622 7.72 0.46 8.97
N ARG A 623 8.90 0.72 8.39
CA ARG A 623 10.19 0.45 9.04
C ARG A 623 10.36 1.27 10.32
N GLN A 624 9.82 2.49 10.37
CA GLN A 624 9.91 3.32 11.56
C GLN A 624 9.02 2.81 12.71
N SER A 625 7.84 2.26 12.44
CA SER A 625 6.82 2.10 13.49
C SER A 625 5.97 0.82 13.45
N LEU A 626 5.95 0.13 12.33
CA LEU A 626 5.09 -1.03 12.13
C LEU A 626 5.87 -2.33 12.31
N ILE A 627 6.99 -2.49 11.59
CA ILE A 627 7.78 -3.72 11.51
C ILE A 627 9.14 -3.65 12.22
N ASN A 628 9.42 -2.55 12.94
CA ASN A 628 10.63 -2.45 13.77
C ASN A 628 10.56 -3.35 15.00
N GLY A 629 11.71 -3.56 15.63
CA GLY A 629 11.79 -4.19 16.95
C GLY A 629 10.92 -3.46 17.96
N GLY A 630 10.01 -4.18 18.62
CA GLY A 630 9.01 -3.63 19.53
C GLY A 630 7.87 -2.85 18.85
N GLY A 631 7.79 -2.91 17.52
CA GLY A 631 6.73 -2.28 16.72
C GLY A 631 5.38 -3.01 16.81
N ILE A 632 4.39 -2.47 16.10
CA ILE A 632 3.00 -2.92 16.19
C ILE A 632 2.81 -4.37 15.70
N ILE A 633 3.52 -4.78 14.65
CA ILE A 633 3.43 -6.14 14.12
C ILE A 633 3.94 -7.15 15.15
N GLU A 634 5.10 -6.89 15.76
CA GLU A 634 5.64 -7.77 16.80
C GLU A 634 4.73 -7.82 18.04
N ALA A 635 4.13 -6.70 18.41
CA ALA A 635 3.20 -6.63 19.53
C ALA A 635 1.92 -7.45 19.27
N CYS A 636 1.36 -7.41 18.06
CA CYS A 636 0.00 -7.88 17.79
C CYS A 636 -0.10 -9.26 17.11
N PHE A 637 0.94 -9.74 16.44
CA PHE A 637 0.89 -10.99 15.67
C PHE A 637 1.72 -12.10 16.31
N SER A 638 1.22 -13.34 16.26
CA SER A 638 1.80 -14.53 16.90
C SER A 638 3.34 -14.63 16.81
N PRO A 639 3.99 -14.40 15.65
CA PRO A 639 5.45 -14.52 15.52
C PRO A 639 6.29 -13.62 16.44
N GLY A 640 5.75 -12.51 16.95
CA GLY A 640 6.49 -11.61 17.83
C GLY A 640 7.75 -11.06 17.16
N ASN A 641 8.87 -11.08 17.89
CA ASN A 641 10.19 -10.65 17.40
C ASN A 641 10.76 -11.51 16.25
N TYR A 642 10.14 -12.65 15.93
CA TYR A 642 10.53 -13.50 14.78
C TYR A 642 9.76 -13.17 13.49
N ALA A 643 8.87 -12.17 13.51
CA ALA A 643 7.99 -11.85 12.38
C ALA A 643 8.73 -11.57 11.08
N MET A 644 9.80 -10.76 11.14
CA MET A 644 10.55 -10.38 9.95
C MET A 644 11.52 -11.47 9.46
N GLU A 645 11.98 -12.36 10.36
CA GLU A 645 12.71 -13.57 9.96
C GLU A 645 11.79 -14.56 9.22
N LEU A 646 10.54 -14.71 9.66
CA LEU A 646 9.54 -15.51 8.95
C LEU A 646 9.27 -14.95 7.56
N SER A 647 9.12 -13.63 7.44
CA SER A 647 8.99 -12.96 6.13
C SER A 647 10.21 -13.25 5.22
N SER A 648 11.43 -13.24 5.76
CA SER A 648 12.63 -13.59 5.00
C SER A 648 12.69 -15.06 4.58
N ALA A 649 12.29 -15.98 5.46
CA ALA A 649 12.17 -17.40 5.10
C ALA A 649 11.16 -17.60 3.96
N ALA A 650 10.00 -16.93 4.02
CA ALA A 650 9.00 -16.96 2.96
C ALA A 650 9.51 -16.37 1.64
N TYR A 651 10.34 -15.31 1.68
CA TYR A 651 10.99 -14.78 0.49
C TYR A 651 11.91 -15.82 -0.16
N LYS A 652 12.66 -16.58 0.64
CA LYS A 652 13.55 -17.64 0.15
C LYS A 652 12.79 -18.78 -0.53
N SER A 653 11.67 -19.22 0.06
CA SER A 653 10.98 -20.44 -0.38
C SER A 653 9.83 -20.20 -1.35
N LEU A 654 9.12 -19.06 -1.26
CA LEU A 654 7.86 -18.86 -1.97
C LEU A 654 7.93 -17.80 -3.09
N TRP A 655 8.82 -16.81 -2.96
CA TRP A 655 8.81 -15.67 -3.88
C TRP A 655 9.48 -16.00 -5.22
N ARG A 656 8.72 -15.78 -6.29
CA ARG A 656 9.16 -16.00 -7.68
C ARG A 656 8.49 -14.98 -8.58
N PHE A 657 9.26 -14.02 -9.10
CA PHE A 657 8.73 -12.93 -9.92
C PHE A 657 7.87 -13.42 -11.10
N ASP A 658 8.30 -14.49 -11.77
CA ASP A 658 7.59 -15.13 -12.88
C ASP A 658 6.24 -15.75 -12.49
N MET A 659 6.04 -16.02 -11.19
CA MET A 659 4.83 -16.65 -10.65
C MET A 659 3.92 -15.64 -9.91
N GLU A 660 4.27 -14.35 -9.86
CA GLU A 660 3.41 -13.32 -9.27
C GLU A 660 2.30 -12.85 -10.24
N ALA A 661 2.37 -13.22 -11.52
CA ALA A 661 1.29 -12.98 -12.47
C ALA A 661 0.06 -13.83 -12.09
N LEU A 662 -1.13 -13.20 -12.03
CA LEU A 662 -2.34 -13.86 -11.57
C LEU A 662 -2.65 -15.20 -12.28
N PRO A 663 -2.57 -15.32 -13.63
CA PRO A 663 -2.77 -16.63 -14.28
C PRO A 663 -1.75 -17.68 -13.86
N ALA A 664 -0.47 -17.31 -13.76
CA ALA A 664 0.61 -18.21 -13.36
C ALA A 664 0.43 -18.68 -11.89
N ASP A 665 0.06 -17.76 -11.00
CA ASP A 665 -0.26 -18.08 -9.60
C ASP A 665 -1.43 -19.06 -9.49
N LEU A 666 -2.54 -18.80 -10.19
CA LEU A 666 -3.71 -19.67 -10.20
C LEU A 666 -3.39 -21.07 -10.74
N LEU A 667 -2.62 -21.16 -11.83
CA LEU A 667 -2.16 -22.44 -12.39
C LEU A 667 -1.26 -23.20 -11.40
N ARG A 668 -0.29 -22.51 -10.79
CA ARG A 668 0.64 -23.09 -9.81
C ARG A 668 -0.09 -23.71 -8.62
N ARG A 669 -1.05 -22.97 -8.05
CA ARG A 669 -1.91 -23.43 -6.94
C ARG A 669 -2.95 -24.46 -7.39
N GLY A 670 -3.06 -24.71 -8.70
CA GLY A 670 -4.07 -25.60 -9.28
C GLY A 670 -5.51 -25.09 -9.15
N MET A 671 -5.67 -23.78 -8.97
CA MET A 671 -6.95 -23.09 -8.95
C MET A 671 -7.47 -22.74 -10.35
N ALA A 672 -6.65 -22.94 -11.37
CA ALA A 672 -7.03 -22.88 -12.78
C ALA A 672 -6.35 -23.99 -13.58
N VAL A 673 -6.84 -24.22 -14.80
CA VAL A 673 -6.18 -25.00 -15.85
C VAL A 673 -5.98 -24.15 -17.08
N GLU A 674 -4.97 -24.47 -17.89
CA GLU A 674 -4.80 -23.84 -19.19
C GLU A 674 -6.00 -24.16 -20.09
N ASP A 675 -6.53 -23.13 -20.71
CA ASP A 675 -7.64 -23.23 -21.66
C ASP A 675 -7.54 -22.07 -22.66
N PRO A 676 -6.89 -22.28 -23.82
CA PRO A 676 -6.74 -21.24 -24.84
C PRO A 676 -8.06 -20.72 -25.42
N SER A 677 -9.18 -21.42 -25.19
CA SER A 677 -10.50 -20.96 -25.62
C SER A 677 -11.08 -19.89 -24.69
N MET A 678 -10.56 -19.75 -23.47
CA MET A 678 -10.97 -18.73 -22.51
C MET A 678 -10.25 -17.39 -22.79
N PRO A 679 -10.89 -16.22 -22.53
CA PRO A 679 -10.30 -14.91 -22.82
C PRO A 679 -8.93 -14.65 -22.18
N CYS A 680 -8.68 -15.26 -21.02
CA CYS A 680 -7.43 -15.11 -20.26
C CYS A 680 -6.49 -16.31 -20.40
N GLY A 681 -6.78 -17.25 -21.33
CA GLY A 681 -5.98 -18.46 -21.55
C GLY A 681 -6.07 -19.51 -20.42
N VAL A 682 -6.92 -19.27 -19.41
CA VAL A 682 -7.10 -20.16 -18.26
C VAL A 682 -8.59 -20.29 -17.91
N ARG A 683 -8.97 -21.47 -17.41
CA ARG A 683 -10.29 -21.77 -16.85
C ARG A 683 -10.16 -22.09 -15.37
N LEU A 684 -10.94 -21.41 -14.54
CA LEU A 684 -10.92 -21.64 -13.10
C LEU A 684 -11.43 -23.05 -12.75
N VAL A 685 -10.86 -23.64 -11.70
CA VAL A 685 -11.32 -24.91 -11.12
C VAL A 685 -12.56 -24.68 -10.26
N ILE A 686 -12.59 -23.59 -9.50
CA ILE A 686 -13.79 -23.08 -8.82
C ILE A 686 -14.33 -21.94 -9.68
N GLU A 687 -15.46 -22.15 -10.35
CA GLU A 687 -16.02 -21.19 -11.30
C GLU A 687 -16.35 -19.84 -10.64
N ASP A 688 -16.91 -19.86 -9.44
CA ASP A 688 -17.19 -18.69 -8.60
C ASP A 688 -16.08 -18.51 -7.54
N TYR A 689 -14.87 -18.21 -8.01
CA TYR A 689 -13.77 -17.69 -7.18
C TYR A 689 -13.71 -16.18 -7.42
N PRO A 690 -14.31 -15.36 -6.52
CA PRO A 690 -14.40 -13.91 -6.67
C PRO A 690 -13.03 -13.22 -6.60
#